data_AF-A0A936Q6W1-F1
#
_entry.id   AF-A0A936Q6W1-F1
#
_cell.length_a   1.000
_cell.length_b   1.000
_cell.length_c   1.000
_cell.angle_alpha   90.00
_cell.angle_beta   90.00
_cell.angle_gamma   90.00
#
_symmetry.space_group_name_H-M   'P 1'
#
loop_
_entity.id
_entity.type
_entity.pdbx_description
1 polymer ?
#
loop_
_entity_poly.entity_id
_entity_poly.type
_entity_poly.pdbx_seq_one_letter_code
_entity_poly.pdbx_strand_id
1 'polypeptide(L)'
;MIAVSDLGKSFGAQTLFEGVSIQFNPGNRYGLVGANGSGKSTLLRILSGEEAASSGIVSIPKKLRLGVLKQDHFRYEEMPILDVAMMGNQEVWEAMAEKERLLHADSTFESDRYAQLEDIIMRYQGYSLEARAGEILEGLGIPTEVHRSPLSTLSGGFKLRVLLGQVLAADPGALLLDEPTNHLDIVSIRWLEKFLDAYKGLAIVISHDLRFLDNVCTHIADVDYETVTLYTGNYTAFEAAKEAERERKESEIQKREKQIAGHQAFIDRFRAKATKARQAQSKIKLIEKIVIDKLPESSRRHPRFRFRQRRPSGRTALEIDSVGKAYGDNVVLKDVSLRVDRGDRLAIIGPNGIGKSTLLKIAMDELKPDAGKVTWGYEASPGYFSQDHGELHGAGRQSVEAWLWEAAPGEPIGFVRGHLGHVLFTGDDADKPVRALSGGESARLVFARLSVVGPNVLVLDEPTNHLDIEAIEALVTALNEYDGTLIFVSHDRWFVSRLANRILEISPKGLNDFRGTYDEYLERCGDDHLDADAVLLNVRKARKSQETRKKEPEPKRQNRVKALEKKRDELTRLIESAETRVHDISERFLDPALFGKGAQAEARRLEEEQKQLKLRIESLMTEWEQVEREIEASGPGS
;
A
#
# COMPACT_ATOMS: atom_id res chain seq x y z
N MET A 1 -21.12 -22.00 -4.36
CA MET A 1 -22.00 -21.15 -3.53
C MET A 1 -21.79 -21.55 -2.08
N ILE A 2 -21.66 -20.57 -1.19
CA ILE A 2 -21.66 -20.78 0.26
C ILE A 2 -23.00 -20.25 0.78
N ALA A 3 -23.73 -21.06 1.53
CA ALA A 3 -25.03 -20.66 2.09
C ALA A 3 -24.96 -20.63 3.61
N VAL A 4 -25.47 -19.54 4.19
CA VAL A 4 -25.57 -19.31 5.61
C VAL A 4 -27.06 -19.22 5.95
N SER A 5 -27.52 -19.99 6.93
CA SER A 5 -28.92 -20.03 7.32
C SER A 5 -29.06 -19.87 8.83
N ASP A 6 -29.81 -18.85 9.25
CA ASP A 6 -30.15 -18.53 10.64
C ASP A 6 -28.93 -18.51 11.58
N LEU A 7 -27.80 -18.00 11.07
CA LEU A 7 -26.53 -18.01 11.78
C LEU A 7 -26.53 -16.99 12.91
N GLY A 8 -26.11 -17.44 14.08
CA GLY A 8 -25.90 -16.58 15.24
C GLY A 8 -24.58 -16.86 15.93
N LYS A 9 -23.97 -15.80 16.47
CA LYS A 9 -22.75 -15.87 17.26
C LYS A 9 -22.82 -14.91 18.44
N SER A 10 -22.54 -15.47 19.61
CA SER A 10 -22.50 -14.74 20.88
C SER A 10 -21.29 -15.18 21.71
N PHE A 11 -20.73 -14.23 22.45
CA PHE A 11 -19.67 -14.47 23.44
C PHE A 11 -20.17 -14.03 24.82
N GLY A 12 -20.53 -14.99 25.66
CA GLY A 12 -21.11 -14.69 26.97
C GLY A 12 -22.43 -13.91 26.82
N ALA A 13 -22.45 -12.67 27.33
CA ALA A 13 -23.61 -11.78 27.25
C ALA A 13 -23.64 -10.89 26.00
N GLN A 14 -22.58 -10.88 25.18
CA GLN A 14 -22.49 -10.03 24.00
C GLN A 14 -22.87 -10.83 22.75
N THR A 15 -23.96 -10.42 22.08
CA THR A 15 -24.34 -10.91 20.76
C THR A 15 -23.58 -10.14 19.69
N LEU A 16 -22.92 -10.84 18.76
CA LEU A 16 -22.25 -10.21 17.63
C LEU A 16 -23.23 -10.06 16.46
N PHE A 17 -23.88 -11.16 16.11
CA PHE A 17 -24.95 -11.18 15.11
C PHE A 17 -25.88 -12.36 15.34
N GLU A 18 -27.14 -12.21 14.94
CA GLU A 18 -28.19 -13.21 15.04
C GLU A 18 -29.10 -13.20 13.80
N GLY A 19 -29.71 -14.34 13.48
CA GLY A 19 -30.68 -14.47 12.40
C GLY A 19 -30.10 -14.31 10.99
N VAL A 20 -28.78 -14.47 10.83
CA VAL A 20 -28.10 -14.17 9.56
C VAL A 20 -28.41 -15.26 8.53
N SER A 21 -29.06 -14.87 7.43
CA SER A 21 -29.37 -15.77 6.30
C SER A 21 -28.92 -15.15 4.98
N ILE A 22 -27.78 -15.60 4.45
CA ILE A 22 -27.12 -15.00 3.28
C ILE A 22 -26.60 -16.09 2.34
N GLN A 23 -26.62 -15.81 1.04
CA GLN A 23 -26.03 -16.66 0.01
C GLN A 23 -24.89 -15.94 -0.71
N PHE A 24 -23.71 -16.57 -0.69
CA PHE A 24 -22.52 -16.10 -1.40
C PHE A 24 -22.34 -16.89 -2.70
N ASN A 25 -22.45 -16.18 -3.82
CA ASN A 25 -22.46 -16.77 -5.16
C ASN A 25 -21.07 -16.72 -5.81
N PRO A 26 -20.67 -17.75 -6.58
CA PRO A 26 -19.45 -17.70 -7.39
C PRO A 26 -19.49 -16.52 -8.38
N GLY A 27 -18.33 -15.93 -8.67
CA GLY A 27 -18.20 -14.76 -9.56
C GLY A 27 -18.53 -13.43 -8.88
N ASN A 28 -19.10 -13.44 -7.67
CA ASN A 28 -19.33 -12.23 -6.89
C ASN A 28 -18.18 -11.99 -5.90
N ARG A 29 -17.98 -10.70 -5.60
CA ARG A 29 -16.95 -10.21 -4.68
C ARG A 29 -17.65 -9.42 -3.59
N TYR A 30 -17.59 -9.93 -2.37
CA TYR A 30 -18.31 -9.41 -1.22
C TYR A 30 -17.36 -8.67 -0.29
N GLY A 31 -17.61 -7.38 -0.07
CA GLY A 31 -16.93 -6.60 0.95
C GLY A 31 -17.65 -6.77 2.29
N LEU A 32 -16.97 -7.26 3.31
CA LEU A 32 -17.53 -7.39 4.66
C LEU A 32 -17.16 -6.16 5.49
N VAL A 33 -18.15 -5.32 5.78
CA VAL A 33 -17.98 -4.01 6.45
C VAL A 33 -18.74 -3.98 7.76
N GLY A 34 -18.34 -3.10 8.68
CA GLY A 34 -18.97 -2.98 10.00
C GLY A 34 -18.01 -2.42 11.05
N ALA A 35 -18.53 -2.08 12.21
CA ALA A 35 -17.74 -1.51 13.30
C ALA A 35 -16.64 -2.45 13.82
N ASN A 36 -15.65 -1.90 14.52
CA ASN A 36 -14.68 -2.72 15.23
C ASN A 36 -15.36 -3.54 16.34
N GLY A 37 -15.05 -4.85 16.38
CA GLY A 37 -15.70 -5.77 17.31
C GLY A 37 -17.11 -6.20 16.90
N SER A 38 -17.64 -5.81 15.74
CA SER A 38 -18.97 -6.27 15.28
C SER A 38 -19.02 -7.76 14.89
N GLY A 39 -17.84 -8.40 14.75
CA GLY A 39 -17.73 -9.82 14.43
C GLY A 39 -17.34 -10.15 12.99
N LYS A 40 -16.84 -9.19 12.20
CA LYS A 40 -16.37 -9.41 10.81
C LYS A 40 -15.39 -10.60 10.68
N SER A 41 -14.25 -10.54 11.36
CA SER A 41 -13.26 -11.63 11.36
C SER A 41 -13.80 -12.91 11.98
N THR A 42 -14.75 -12.81 12.92
CA THR A 42 -15.43 -13.99 13.48
C THR A 42 -16.35 -14.65 12.47
N LEU A 43 -17.09 -13.89 11.66
CA LEU A 43 -17.88 -14.43 10.56
C LEU A 43 -16.99 -15.14 9.56
N LEU A 44 -15.85 -14.55 9.21
CA LEU A 44 -14.87 -15.17 8.31
C LEU A 44 -14.28 -16.48 8.87
N ARG A 45 -13.97 -16.53 10.17
CA ARG A 45 -13.52 -17.75 10.86
C ARG A 45 -14.61 -18.83 10.96
N ILE A 46 -15.87 -18.43 11.07
CA ILE A 46 -17.00 -19.36 11.00
C ILE A 46 -17.15 -19.93 9.58
N LEU A 47 -16.99 -19.09 8.56
CA LEU A 47 -17.02 -19.52 7.15
C LEU A 47 -15.83 -20.41 6.78
N SER A 48 -14.65 -20.20 7.38
CA SER A 48 -13.50 -21.08 7.17
C SER A 48 -13.54 -22.38 7.98
N GLY A 49 -14.45 -22.48 8.95
CA GLY A 49 -14.56 -23.62 9.87
C GLY A 49 -13.55 -23.61 11.03
N GLU A 50 -12.80 -22.52 11.20
CA GLU A 50 -11.88 -22.33 12.34
C GLU A 50 -12.63 -22.09 13.65
N GLU A 51 -13.85 -21.54 13.57
CA GLU A 51 -14.68 -21.25 14.73
C GLU A 51 -16.11 -21.77 14.56
N ALA A 52 -16.68 -22.33 15.63
CA ALA A 52 -18.06 -22.80 15.63
C ALA A 52 -19.06 -21.66 15.81
N ALA A 53 -20.19 -21.73 15.11
CA ALA A 53 -21.34 -20.88 15.34
C ALA A 53 -22.06 -21.22 16.66
N SER A 54 -22.75 -20.24 17.26
CA SER A 54 -23.60 -20.49 18.42
C SER A 54 -24.96 -21.09 18.00
N SER A 55 -25.46 -20.67 16.84
CA SER A 55 -26.70 -21.15 16.22
C SER A 55 -26.62 -21.09 14.70
N GLY A 56 -27.55 -21.75 14.02
CA GLY A 56 -27.61 -21.80 12.55
C GLY A 56 -26.62 -22.77 11.92
N ILE A 57 -26.61 -22.79 10.59
CA ILE A 57 -25.80 -23.73 9.80
C ILE A 57 -25.11 -22.99 8.65
N VAL A 58 -23.83 -23.28 8.46
CA VAL A 58 -23.07 -22.91 7.26
C VAL A 58 -22.93 -24.12 6.35
N SER A 59 -23.34 -23.99 5.10
CA SER A 59 -23.26 -25.04 4.08
C SER A 59 -22.23 -24.67 3.02
N ILE A 60 -21.17 -25.48 2.94
CA ILE A 60 -20.08 -25.34 1.98
C ILE A 60 -20.00 -26.61 1.13
N PRO A 61 -20.00 -26.51 -0.22
CA PRO A 61 -19.87 -27.68 -1.08
C PRO A 61 -18.55 -28.42 -0.82
N LYS A 62 -18.60 -29.75 -0.68
CA LYS A 62 -17.41 -30.58 -0.37
C LYS A 62 -16.24 -30.44 -1.37
N LYS A 63 -16.53 -30.07 -2.62
CA LYS A 63 -15.52 -29.85 -3.67
C LYS A 63 -15.03 -28.40 -3.76
N LEU A 64 -15.62 -27.48 -2.99
CA LEU A 64 -15.22 -26.08 -2.99
C LEU A 64 -14.00 -25.92 -2.08
N ARG A 65 -12.86 -25.58 -2.67
CA ARG A 65 -11.66 -25.24 -1.90
C ARG A 65 -11.70 -23.78 -1.48
N LEU A 66 -11.48 -23.55 -0.19
CA LEU A 66 -11.34 -22.23 0.41
C LEU A 66 -9.86 -21.84 0.48
N GLY A 67 -9.53 -20.65 0.02
CA GLY A 67 -8.25 -20.00 0.32
C GLY A 67 -8.46 -19.01 1.45
N VAL A 68 -7.79 -19.22 2.57
CA VAL A 68 -7.92 -18.39 3.77
C VAL A 68 -6.56 -17.80 4.10
N LEU A 69 -6.49 -16.47 4.21
CA LEU A 69 -5.27 -15.79 4.62
C LEU A 69 -5.02 -16.02 6.12
N LYS A 70 -4.02 -16.84 6.45
CA LYS A 70 -3.58 -17.06 7.82
C LYS A 70 -2.61 -15.97 8.24
N GLN A 71 -2.77 -15.43 9.45
CA GLN A 71 -1.91 -14.35 9.96
C GLN A 71 -0.59 -14.84 10.58
N ASP A 72 -0.46 -16.14 10.85
CA ASP A 72 0.76 -16.72 11.42
C ASP A 72 1.86 -16.90 10.36
N HIS A 73 2.81 -15.97 10.38
CA HIS A 73 3.91 -15.87 9.42
C HIS A 73 5.23 -16.48 9.89
N PHE A 74 5.28 -17.07 11.09
CA PHE A 74 6.49 -17.69 11.64
C PHE A 74 6.65 -19.17 11.25
N ARG A 75 5.67 -19.76 10.56
CA ARG A 75 5.66 -21.20 10.27
C ARG A 75 6.71 -21.64 9.24
N TYR A 76 7.16 -20.75 8.35
CA TYR A 76 7.94 -21.12 7.16
C TYR A 76 9.31 -20.41 7.06
N GLU A 77 9.90 -19.99 8.19
CA GLU A 77 11.07 -19.10 8.19
C GLU A 77 12.28 -19.61 7.38
N GLU A 78 12.54 -20.90 7.43
CA GLU A 78 13.69 -21.53 6.76
C GLU A 78 13.40 -21.95 5.30
N MET A 79 12.14 -21.81 4.85
CA MET A 79 11.74 -22.27 3.52
C MET A 79 11.98 -21.20 2.44
N PRO A 80 12.33 -21.59 1.20
CA PRO A 80 12.39 -20.66 0.08
C PRO A 80 11.05 -19.97 -0.15
N ILE A 81 11.08 -18.67 -0.42
CA ILE A 81 9.87 -17.84 -0.61
C ILE A 81 8.94 -18.41 -1.70
N LEU A 82 9.49 -18.87 -2.82
CA LEU A 82 8.73 -19.47 -3.92
C LEU A 82 8.03 -20.75 -3.49
N ASP A 83 8.72 -21.61 -2.75
CA ASP A 83 8.17 -22.87 -2.25
C ASP A 83 7.00 -22.61 -1.30
N VAL A 84 7.13 -21.62 -0.41
CA VAL A 84 6.03 -21.21 0.47
C VAL A 84 4.81 -20.77 -0.34
N ALA A 85 4.99 -20.02 -1.41
CA ALA A 85 3.88 -19.64 -2.29
C ALA A 85 3.25 -20.85 -2.99
N MET A 86 4.05 -21.80 -3.47
CA MET A 86 3.55 -23.02 -4.11
C MET A 86 2.79 -23.95 -3.15
N MET A 87 3.14 -23.94 -1.86
CA MET A 87 2.46 -24.72 -0.80
C MET A 87 1.00 -24.36 -0.58
N GLY A 88 0.49 -23.28 -1.18
CA GLY A 88 -0.93 -22.93 -1.09
C GLY A 88 -1.85 -24.05 -1.54
N ASN A 89 -1.38 -24.91 -2.46
CA ASN A 89 -2.01 -26.18 -2.77
C ASN A 89 -1.15 -27.34 -2.25
N GLN A 90 -1.34 -27.69 -0.97
CA GLN A 90 -0.61 -28.77 -0.30
C GLN A 90 -0.66 -30.09 -1.07
N GLU A 91 -1.81 -30.45 -1.64
CA GLU A 91 -2.00 -31.71 -2.40
C GLU A 91 -1.08 -31.77 -3.63
N VAL A 92 -0.92 -30.65 -4.34
CA VAL A 92 -0.03 -30.56 -5.50
C VAL A 92 1.42 -30.49 -5.09
N TRP A 93 1.73 -29.69 -4.07
CA TRP A 93 3.09 -29.55 -3.55
C TRP A 93 3.65 -30.91 -3.09
N GLU A 94 2.87 -31.64 -2.29
CA GLU A 94 3.24 -32.99 -1.84
C GLU A 94 3.38 -33.96 -3.01
N ALA A 95 2.49 -33.87 -4.01
CA ALA A 95 2.58 -34.71 -5.19
C ALA A 95 3.83 -34.44 -6.03
N MET A 96 4.21 -33.17 -6.19
CA MET A 96 5.44 -32.76 -6.89
C MET A 96 6.69 -33.22 -6.14
N ALA A 97 6.74 -32.99 -4.82
CA ALA A 97 7.86 -33.40 -3.97
C ALA A 97 8.00 -34.93 -3.90
N GLU A 98 6.89 -35.67 -3.86
CA GLU A 98 6.91 -37.12 -3.91
C GLU A 98 7.34 -37.65 -5.28
N LYS A 99 6.87 -37.06 -6.37
CA LYS A 99 7.29 -37.42 -7.73
C LYS A 99 8.79 -37.24 -7.90
N GLU A 100 9.36 -36.12 -7.44
CA GLU A 100 10.79 -35.85 -7.52
C GLU A 100 11.60 -36.87 -6.69
N ARG A 101 11.12 -37.23 -5.48
CA ARG A 101 11.72 -38.31 -4.68
C ARG A 101 11.69 -39.67 -5.39
N LEU A 102 10.58 -40.03 -6.04
CA LEU A 102 10.47 -41.30 -6.79
C LEU A 102 11.42 -41.35 -7.99
N LEU A 103 11.66 -40.22 -8.67
CA LEU A 103 12.59 -40.13 -9.79
C LEU A 103 14.06 -40.23 -9.36
N HIS A 104 14.38 -39.86 -8.12
CA HIS A 104 15.73 -39.88 -7.56
C HIS A 104 16.02 -41.05 -6.61
N ALA A 105 15.04 -41.94 -6.39
CA ALA A 105 15.23 -43.11 -5.53
C ALA A 105 15.99 -44.23 -6.26
N ASP A 106 16.94 -44.88 -5.57
CA ASP A 106 17.70 -46.04 -6.07
C ASP A 106 16.89 -47.36 -6.06
N SER A 107 15.62 -47.32 -5.64
CA SER A 107 14.72 -48.49 -5.54
C SER A 107 13.97 -48.78 -6.84
N THR A 108 13.28 -49.93 -6.90
CA THR A 108 12.40 -50.27 -8.02
C THR A 108 11.36 -49.17 -8.27
N PHE A 109 11.28 -48.67 -9.50
CA PHE A 109 10.38 -47.58 -9.87
C PHE A 109 8.90 -47.99 -9.76
N GLU A 110 8.16 -47.31 -8.89
CA GLU A 110 6.73 -47.55 -8.65
C GLU A 110 5.85 -46.83 -9.69
N SER A 111 5.70 -47.43 -10.88
CA SER A 111 4.95 -46.86 -12.00
C SER A 111 3.51 -46.46 -11.66
N ASP A 112 2.80 -47.26 -10.86
CA ASP A 112 1.40 -46.99 -10.49
C ASP A 112 1.28 -45.75 -9.60
N ARG A 113 2.23 -45.57 -8.67
CA ARG A 113 2.27 -44.39 -7.80
C ARG A 113 2.62 -43.15 -8.60
N TYR A 114 3.61 -43.23 -9.49
CA TYR A 114 3.98 -42.14 -10.39
C TYR A 114 2.77 -41.65 -11.22
N ALA A 115 1.98 -42.58 -11.80
CA ALA A 115 0.80 -42.24 -12.57
C ALA A 115 -0.28 -41.51 -11.74
N GLN A 116 -0.48 -41.90 -10.48
CA GLN A 116 -1.39 -41.22 -9.56
C GLN A 116 -0.93 -39.78 -9.26
N LEU A 117 0.38 -39.59 -9.04
CA LEU A 117 0.95 -38.26 -8.77
C LEU A 117 0.84 -37.35 -10.00
N GLU A 118 1.08 -37.88 -11.19
CA GLU A 118 0.87 -37.15 -12.45
C GLU A 118 -0.57 -36.68 -12.63
N ASP A 119 -1.56 -37.53 -12.33
CA ASP A 119 -2.97 -37.16 -12.43
C ASP A 119 -3.30 -35.99 -11.48
N ILE A 120 -2.79 -36.01 -10.25
CA ILE A 120 -2.95 -34.92 -9.28
C ILE A 120 -2.28 -33.63 -9.81
N ILE A 121 -1.03 -33.71 -10.28
CA ILE A 121 -0.29 -32.56 -10.80
C ILE A 121 -1.01 -31.95 -12.01
N MET A 122 -1.46 -32.78 -12.97
CA MET A 122 -2.19 -32.31 -14.14
C MET A 122 -3.53 -31.68 -13.78
N ARG A 123 -4.31 -32.34 -12.91
CA ARG A 123 -5.64 -31.89 -12.50
C ARG A 123 -5.64 -30.48 -11.91
N TYR A 124 -4.58 -30.12 -11.19
CA TYR A 124 -4.43 -28.82 -10.54
C TYR A 124 -3.40 -27.90 -11.21
N GLN A 125 -3.02 -28.22 -12.46
CA GLN A 125 -2.09 -27.41 -13.26
C GLN A 125 -0.72 -27.18 -12.59
N GLY A 126 -0.22 -28.16 -11.83
CA GLY A 126 1.02 -28.07 -11.06
C GLY A 126 2.25 -27.70 -11.88
N TYR A 127 2.31 -28.05 -13.17
CA TYR A 127 3.40 -27.64 -14.06
C TYR A 127 3.49 -26.13 -14.31
N SER A 128 2.37 -25.41 -14.15
CA SER A 128 2.32 -23.95 -14.25
C SER A 128 2.41 -23.26 -12.88
N LEU A 129 2.44 -24.03 -11.79
CA LEU A 129 2.36 -23.50 -10.42
C LEU A 129 3.55 -22.60 -10.08
N GLU A 130 4.77 -23.00 -10.46
CA GLU A 130 5.97 -22.20 -10.21
C GLU A 130 5.90 -20.85 -10.92
N ALA A 131 5.54 -20.84 -12.22
CA ALA A 131 5.39 -19.62 -13.00
C ALA A 131 4.29 -18.71 -12.44
N ARG A 132 3.13 -19.27 -12.11
CA ARG A 132 2.01 -18.55 -11.50
C ARG A 132 2.38 -17.97 -10.13
N ALA A 133 3.04 -18.75 -9.28
CA ALA A 133 3.49 -18.30 -7.97
C ALA A 133 4.51 -17.16 -8.10
N GLY A 134 5.47 -17.29 -9.03
CA GLY A 134 6.45 -16.24 -9.32
C GLY A 134 5.80 -14.92 -9.76
N GLU A 135 4.86 -14.98 -10.71
CA GLU A 135 4.15 -13.81 -11.23
C GLU A 135 3.29 -13.11 -10.16
N ILE A 136 2.62 -13.89 -9.31
CA ILE A 136 1.86 -13.37 -8.16
C ILE A 136 2.78 -12.69 -7.14
N LEU A 137 3.91 -13.32 -6.80
CA LEU A 137 4.87 -12.74 -5.86
C LEU A 137 5.46 -11.43 -6.40
N GLU A 138 5.78 -11.35 -7.69
CA GLU A 138 6.25 -10.12 -8.34
C GLU A 138 5.19 -9.02 -8.30
N GLY A 139 3.92 -9.35 -8.60
CA GLY A 139 2.79 -8.42 -8.48
C GLY A 139 2.55 -7.89 -7.06
N LEU A 140 2.84 -8.71 -6.04
CA LEU A 140 2.83 -8.31 -4.63
C LEU A 140 4.11 -7.56 -4.20
N GLY A 141 4.99 -7.23 -5.15
CA GLY A 141 6.20 -6.44 -4.92
C GLY A 141 7.36 -7.24 -4.34
N ILE A 142 7.38 -8.57 -4.49
CA ILE A 142 8.48 -9.44 -4.08
C ILE A 142 9.33 -9.77 -5.31
N PRO A 143 10.55 -9.21 -5.44
CA PRO A 143 11.37 -9.37 -6.63
C PRO A 143 11.79 -10.83 -6.88
N THR A 144 11.84 -11.26 -8.14
CA THR A 144 12.22 -12.62 -8.54
C THR A 144 13.57 -13.06 -7.97
N GLU A 145 14.50 -12.12 -7.78
CA GLU A 145 15.85 -12.42 -7.30
C GLU A 145 15.87 -12.95 -5.86
N VAL A 146 14.86 -12.61 -5.05
CA VAL A 146 14.75 -13.10 -3.66
C VAL A 146 13.90 -14.36 -3.54
N HIS A 147 13.23 -14.83 -4.60
CA HIS A 147 12.30 -15.97 -4.55
C HIS A 147 12.92 -17.27 -4.00
N ARG A 148 14.24 -17.47 -4.20
CA ARG A 148 14.97 -18.64 -3.70
C ARG A 148 15.61 -18.42 -2.33
N SER A 149 15.52 -17.23 -1.76
CA SER A 149 16.01 -16.94 -0.43
C SER A 149 15.02 -17.45 0.64
N PRO A 150 15.50 -17.78 1.86
CA PRO A 150 14.62 -18.15 2.96
C PRO A 150 13.64 -17.02 3.31
N LEU A 151 12.43 -17.38 3.74
CA LEU A 151 11.41 -16.43 4.17
C LEU A 151 11.87 -15.53 5.33
N SER A 152 12.77 -16.01 6.19
CA SER A 152 13.39 -15.26 7.29
C SER A 152 14.14 -14.00 6.84
N THR A 153 14.54 -13.92 5.56
CA THR A 153 15.21 -12.74 4.99
C THR A 153 14.27 -11.54 4.81
N LEU A 154 12.95 -11.77 4.80
CA LEU A 154 11.95 -10.73 4.61
C LEU A 154 11.49 -10.14 5.95
N SER A 155 11.17 -8.85 5.94
CA SER A 155 10.49 -8.19 7.06
C SER A 155 9.06 -8.73 7.24
N GLY A 156 8.47 -8.58 8.43
CA GLY A 156 7.14 -9.12 8.75
C GLY A 156 6.05 -8.75 7.74
N GLY A 157 6.01 -7.50 7.27
CA GLY A 157 5.06 -7.06 6.24
C GLY A 157 5.24 -7.80 4.92
N PHE A 158 6.49 -8.01 4.48
CA PHE A 158 6.79 -8.79 3.27
C PHE A 158 6.50 -10.29 3.45
N LYS A 159 6.65 -10.85 4.66
CA LYS A 159 6.24 -12.23 4.95
C LYS A 159 4.72 -12.41 4.77
N LEU A 160 3.92 -11.45 5.21
CA LEU A 160 2.46 -11.48 4.98
C LEU A 160 2.11 -11.41 3.48
N ARG A 161 2.88 -10.67 2.68
CA ARG A 161 2.71 -10.66 1.21
C ARG A 161 2.96 -12.04 0.60
N VAL A 162 3.97 -12.77 1.09
CA VAL A 162 4.22 -14.17 0.63
C VAL A 162 3.04 -15.07 0.97
N LEU A 163 2.46 -14.94 2.17
CA LEU A 163 1.28 -15.73 2.56
C LEU A 163 0.03 -15.37 1.74
N LEU A 164 -0.16 -14.09 1.40
CA LEU A 164 -1.18 -13.70 0.45
C LEU A 164 -0.91 -14.36 -0.91
N GLY A 165 0.32 -14.30 -1.40
CA GLY A 165 0.74 -14.98 -2.63
C GLY A 165 0.49 -16.48 -2.60
N GLN A 166 0.72 -17.13 -1.46
CA GLN A 166 0.43 -18.55 -1.22
C GLN A 166 -1.06 -18.85 -1.42
N VAL A 167 -1.95 -18.04 -0.83
CA VAL A 167 -3.41 -18.22 -0.96
C VAL A 167 -3.87 -18.00 -2.40
N LEU A 168 -3.34 -16.98 -3.08
CA LEU A 168 -3.71 -16.65 -4.45
C LEU A 168 -3.19 -17.68 -5.46
N ALA A 169 -1.94 -18.12 -5.31
CA ALA A 169 -1.30 -19.11 -6.19
C ALA A 169 -1.92 -20.49 -6.11
N ALA A 170 -2.64 -20.79 -5.01
CA ALA A 170 -3.43 -21.99 -4.90
C ALA A 170 -4.54 -22.05 -5.96
N ASP A 171 -5.08 -20.91 -6.41
CA ASP A 171 -6.28 -20.78 -7.25
C ASP A 171 -7.53 -21.45 -6.63
N PRO A 172 -7.95 -21.04 -5.41
CA PRO A 172 -9.09 -21.64 -4.74
C PRO A 172 -10.41 -21.32 -5.47
N GLY A 173 -11.49 -22.03 -5.14
CA GLY A 173 -12.81 -21.71 -5.68
C GLY A 173 -13.52 -20.59 -4.90
N ALA A 174 -13.08 -20.33 -3.68
CA ALA A 174 -13.49 -19.19 -2.87
C ALA A 174 -12.31 -18.61 -2.09
N LEU A 175 -12.17 -17.28 -2.09
CA LEU A 175 -11.18 -16.52 -1.34
C LEU A 175 -11.82 -15.86 -0.13
N LEU A 176 -11.17 -16.02 1.02
CA LEU A 176 -11.53 -15.47 2.32
C LEU A 176 -10.35 -14.64 2.81
N LEU A 177 -10.42 -13.32 2.63
CA LEU A 177 -9.31 -12.39 2.87
C LEU A 177 -9.67 -11.44 4.00
N ASP A 178 -8.92 -11.49 5.10
CA ASP A 178 -9.06 -10.56 6.22
C ASP A 178 -7.95 -9.50 6.15
N GLU A 179 -8.33 -8.26 5.84
CA GLU A 179 -7.45 -7.09 5.65
C GLU A 179 -6.24 -7.34 4.71
N PRO A 180 -6.46 -7.77 3.44
CA PRO A 180 -5.37 -8.10 2.53
C PRO A 180 -4.57 -6.89 2.05
N THR A 181 -5.11 -5.68 2.20
CA THR A 181 -4.43 -4.42 1.83
C THR A 181 -3.40 -4.00 2.88
N ASN A 182 -3.44 -4.57 4.09
CA ASN A 182 -2.48 -4.26 5.13
C ASN A 182 -1.05 -4.61 4.69
N HIS A 183 -0.13 -3.68 4.93
CA HIS A 183 1.28 -3.79 4.55
C HIS A 183 1.56 -3.88 3.03
N LEU A 184 0.54 -3.71 2.18
CA LEU A 184 0.74 -3.49 0.75
C LEU A 184 1.00 -2.00 0.47
N ASP A 185 1.86 -1.74 -0.50
CA ASP A 185 2.02 -0.40 -1.04
C ASP A 185 0.96 -0.14 -2.11
N ILE A 186 0.85 1.12 -2.52
CA ILE A 186 -0.10 1.56 -3.54
C ILE A 186 0.02 0.71 -4.81
N VAL A 187 1.20 0.24 -5.20
CA VAL A 187 1.36 -0.54 -6.43
C VAL A 187 0.80 -1.95 -6.26
N SER A 188 1.17 -2.63 -5.18
CA SER A 188 0.68 -3.98 -4.87
C SER A 188 -0.83 -4.01 -4.61
N ILE A 189 -1.40 -2.97 -3.99
CA ILE A 189 -2.86 -2.84 -3.84
C ILE A 189 -3.52 -2.80 -5.23
N ARG A 190 -2.97 -2.02 -6.17
CA ARG A 190 -3.51 -1.93 -7.54
C ARG A 190 -3.47 -3.27 -8.26
N TRP A 191 -2.36 -3.98 -8.13
CA TRP A 191 -2.20 -5.30 -8.73
C TRP A 191 -3.24 -6.27 -8.14
N LEU A 192 -3.45 -6.24 -6.83
CA LEU A 192 -4.46 -7.06 -6.16
C LEU A 192 -5.88 -6.71 -6.62
N GLU A 193 -6.20 -5.42 -6.81
CA GLU A 193 -7.48 -4.97 -7.39
C GLU A 193 -7.71 -5.62 -8.76
N LYS A 194 -6.73 -5.53 -9.66
CA LYS A 194 -6.81 -6.12 -11.02
C LYS A 194 -6.93 -7.65 -10.96
N PHE A 195 -6.18 -8.30 -10.07
CA PHE A 195 -6.24 -9.74 -9.87
C PHE A 195 -7.63 -10.18 -9.42
N LEU A 196 -8.19 -9.51 -8.40
CA LEU A 196 -9.50 -9.84 -7.86
C LEU A 196 -10.63 -9.52 -8.84
N ASP A 197 -10.49 -8.48 -9.67
CA ASP A 197 -11.49 -8.20 -10.71
C ASP A 197 -11.56 -9.32 -11.77
N ALA A 198 -10.41 -9.88 -12.15
CA ALA A 198 -10.31 -11.01 -13.08
C ALA A 198 -10.66 -12.38 -12.44
N TYR A 199 -10.76 -12.44 -11.11
CA TYR A 199 -10.97 -13.69 -10.38
C TYR A 199 -12.40 -14.20 -10.56
N LYS A 200 -12.53 -15.43 -11.07
CA LYS A 200 -13.82 -16.06 -11.41
C LYS A 200 -14.51 -16.74 -10.22
N GLY A 201 -13.77 -16.98 -9.13
CA GLY A 201 -14.30 -17.61 -7.93
C GLY A 201 -15.18 -16.68 -7.11
N LEU A 202 -15.54 -17.11 -5.91
CA LEU A 202 -16.18 -16.27 -4.90
C LEU A 202 -15.08 -15.54 -4.11
N ALA A 203 -15.15 -14.23 -3.90
CA ALA A 203 -14.26 -13.55 -2.95
C ALA A 203 -15.06 -12.89 -1.83
N ILE A 204 -14.63 -13.08 -0.59
CA ILE A 204 -15.13 -12.35 0.59
C ILE A 204 -13.93 -11.65 1.21
N VAL A 205 -13.98 -10.33 1.27
CA VAL A 205 -12.85 -9.49 1.70
C VAL A 205 -13.31 -8.56 2.81
N ILE A 206 -12.58 -8.55 3.93
CA ILE A 206 -12.62 -7.45 4.90
C ILE A 206 -11.51 -6.49 4.52
N SER A 207 -11.83 -5.21 4.39
CA SER A 207 -10.82 -4.17 4.24
C SER A 207 -11.31 -2.87 4.86
N HIS A 208 -10.38 -2.11 5.44
CA HIS A 208 -10.61 -0.71 5.80
C HIS A 208 -10.32 0.27 4.65
N ASP A 209 -9.80 -0.19 3.50
CA ASP A 209 -9.56 0.65 2.33
C ASP A 209 -10.84 0.81 1.51
N LEU A 210 -11.46 1.98 1.61
CA LEU A 210 -12.72 2.31 0.93
C LEU A 210 -12.60 2.26 -0.59
N ARG A 211 -11.48 2.68 -1.16
CA ARG A 211 -11.27 2.68 -2.62
C ARG A 211 -11.08 1.27 -3.12
N PHE A 212 -10.37 0.43 -2.37
CA PHE A 212 -10.24 -0.99 -2.67
C PHE A 212 -11.61 -1.68 -2.66
N LEU A 213 -12.44 -1.45 -1.63
CA LEU A 213 -13.80 -1.98 -1.57
C LEU A 213 -14.65 -1.48 -2.75
N ASP A 214 -14.54 -0.20 -3.10
CA ASP A 214 -15.32 0.38 -4.20
C ASP A 214 -14.92 -0.18 -5.58
N ASN A 215 -13.63 -0.42 -5.78
CA ASN A 215 -13.09 -0.96 -7.03
C ASN A 215 -13.33 -2.47 -7.20
N VAL A 216 -13.24 -3.23 -6.11
CA VAL A 216 -13.26 -4.70 -6.15
C VAL A 216 -14.65 -5.26 -5.89
N CYS A 217 -15.41 -4.72 -4.94
CA CYS A 217 -16.63 -5.38 -4.47
C CYS A 217 -17.81 -5.18 -5.44
N THR A 218 -18.54 -6.26 -5.67
CA THR A 218 -19.83 -6.22 -6.39
C THR A 218 -21.02 -6.18 -5.43
N HIS A 219 -20.81 -6.59 -4.18
CA HIS A 219 -21.79 -6.58 -3.10
C HIS A 219 -21.10 -6.22 -1.79
N ILE A 220 -21.85 -5.63 -0.86
CA ILE A 220 -21.38 -5.31 0.48
C ILE A 220 -22.23 -6.06 1.51
N ALA A 221 -21.58 -6.86 2.35
CA ALA A 221 -22.18 -7.48 3.53
C ALA A 221 -21.91 -6.57 4.74
N ASP A 222 -22.94 -5.90 5.22
CA ASP A 222 -22.88 -4.97 6.34
C ASP A 222 -23.20 -5.69 7.64
N VAL A 223 -22.22 -5.78 8.54
CA VAL A 223 -22.35 -6.31 9.90
C VAL A 223 -22.68 -5.16 10.83
N ASP A 224 -23.99 -4.96 11.05
CA ASP A 224 -24.52 -3.90 11.89
C ASP A 224 -25.88 -4.31 12.49
N TYR A 225 -26.33 -3.61 13.52
CA TYR A 225 -27.60 -3.90 14.23
C TYR A 225 -27.72 -5.34 14.71
N GLU A 226 -26.60 -5.95 15.12
CA GLU A 226 -26.53 -7.36 15.53
C GLU A 226 -27.03 -8.33 14.43
N THR A 227 -26.89 -7.96 13.16
CA THR A 227 -27.20 -8.82 12.03
C THR A 227 -26.22 -8.57 10.88
N VAL A 228 -26.38 -9.32 9.79
CA VAL A 228 -25.60 -9.11 8.57
C VAL A 228 -26.58 -8.92 7.42
N THR A 229 -26.52 -7.75 6.77
CA THR A 229 -27.40 -7.37 5.66
C THR A 229 -26.59 -7.26 4.37
N LEU A 230 -27.11 -7.84 3.28
CA LEU A 230 -26.45 -7.81 1.99
C LEU A 230 -27.00 -6.68 1.11
N TYR A 231 -26.11 -5.85 0.59
CA TYR A 231 -26.39 -4.78 -0.37
C TYR A 231 -25.72 -5.09 -1.71
N THR A 232 -26.39 -4.70 -2.80
CA THR A 232 -25.87 -4.88 -4.17
C THR A 232 -25.19 -3.59 -4.61
N GLY A 233 -24.02 -3.71 -5.24
CA GLY A 233 -23.20 -2.58 -5.68
C GLY A 233 -21.87 -2.49 -4.95
N ASN A 234 -21.09 -1.48 -5.33
CA ASN A 234 -19.84 -1.12 -4.69
C ASN A 234 -20.08 -0.41 -3.35
N TYR A 235 -18.99 -0.02 -2.66
CA TYR A 235 -19.07 0.63 -1.35
C TYR A 235 -19.90 1.93 -1.39
N THR A 236 -19.68 2.77 -2.40
CA THR A 236 -20.38 4.06 -2.54
C THR A 236 -21.89 3.86 -2.73
N ALA A 237 -22.30 2.87 -3.54
CA ALA A 237 -23.71 2.54 -3.72
C ALA A 237 -24.35 1.98 -2.45
N PHE A 238 -23.60 1.17 -1.69
CA PHE A 238 -24.02 0.67 -0.38
C PHE A 238 -24.28 1.81 0.61
N GLU A 239 -23.36 2.76 0.73
CA GLU A 239 -23.49 3.89 1.67
C GLU A 239 -24.76 4.71 1.37
N ALA A 240 -24.98 5.06 0.09
CA ALA A 240 -26.17 5.76 -0.34
C ALA A 240 -27.46 4.96 -0.10
N ALA A 241 -27.44 3.64 -0.34
CA ALA A 241 -28.59 2.77 -0.10
C ALA A 241 -28.93 2.66 1.39
N LYS A 242 -27.91 2.53 2.25
CA LYS A 242 -28.07 2.45 3.70
C LYS A 242 -28.62 3.75 4.28
N GLU A 243 -28.13 4.90 3.83
CA GLU A 243 -28.63 6.19 4.29
C GLU A 243 -30.08 6.42 3.83
N ALA A 244 -30.40 6.10 2.57
CA ALA A 244 -31.79 6.20 2.07
C ALA A 244 -32.75 5.26 2.83
N GLU A 245 -32.31 4.06 3.19
CA GLU A 245 -33.10 3.13 4.01
C GLU A 245 -33.33 3.69 5.42
N ARG A 246 -32.28 4.26 6.02
CA ARG A 246 -32.35 4.89 7.34
C ARG A 246 -33.30 6.09 7.34
N GLU A 247 -33.13 7.04 6.42
CA GLU A 247 -34.01 8.21 6.29
C GLU A 247 -35.46 7.80 6.10
N ARG A 248 -35.71 6.76 5.28
CA ARG A 248 -37.05 6.22 5.07
C ARG A 248 -37.64 5.70 6.38
N LYS A 249 -36.92 4.85 7.11
CA LYS A 249 -37.36 4.30 8.40
C LYS A 249 -37.59 5.39 9.43
N GLU A 250 -36.70 6.38 9.54
CA GLU A 250 -36.87 7.53 10.42
C GLU A 250 -38.12 8.35 10.06
N SER A 251 -38.38 8.60 8.77
CA SER A 251 -39.60 9.30 8.33
C SER A 251 -40.88 8.51 8.65
N GLU A 252 -40.83 7.18 8.54
CA GLU A 252 -41.95 6.29 8.86
C GLU A 252 -42.23 6.29 10.37
N ILE A 253 -41.19 6.26 11.21
CA ILE A 253 -41.29 6.40 12.67
C ILE A 253 -41.89 7.75 13.03
N GLN A 254 -41.35 8.86 12.50
CA GLN A 254 -41.87 10.20 12.78
C GLN A 254 -43.35 10.34 12.35
N LYS A 255 -43.75 9.73 11.22
CA LYS A 255 -45.16 9.70 10.79
C LYS A 255 -46.03 8.93 11.78
N ARG A 256 -45.59 7.76 12.25
CA ARG A 256 -46.32 6.96 13.26
C ARG A 256 -46.41 7.71 14.60
N GLU A 257 -45.33 8.32 15.07
CA GLU A 257 -45.32 9.14 16.28
C GLU A 257 -46.28 10.33 16.18
N LYS A 258 -46.28 11.05 15.05
CA LYS A 258 -47.21 12.15 14.80
C LYS A 258 -48.67 11.68 14.77
N GLN A 259 -48.96 10.50 14.23
CA GLN A 259 -50.30 9.90 14.27
C GLN A 259 -50.73 9.58 15.71
N ILE A 260 -49.85 8.97 16.51
CA ILE A 260 -50.11 8.69 17.93
C ILE A 260 -50.35 9.99 18.69
N ALA A 261 -49.46 10.99 18.55
CA ALA A 261 -49.60 12.29 19.20
C ALA A 261 -50.93 12.99 18.81
N GLY A 262 -51.32 12.92 17.54
CA GLY A 262 -52.60 13.45 17.07
C GLY A 262 -53.81 12.73 17.66
N HIS A 263 -53.76 11.39 17.76
CA HIS A 263 -54.81 10.61 18.41
C HIS A 263 -54.88 10.85 19.92
N GLN A 264 -53.73 11.01 20.58
CA GLN A 264 -53.62 11.33 22.00
C GLN A 264 -54.20 12.71 22.30
N ALA A 265 -53.82 13.74 21.53
CA ALA A 265 -54.36 15.08 21.68
C ALA A 265 -55.88 15.16 21.47
N PHE A 266 -56.43 14.31 20.58
CA PHE A 266 -57.88 14.17 20.42
C PHE A 266 -58.53 13.53 21.66
N ILE A 267 -57.93 12.47 22.20
CA ILE A 267 -58.41 11.83 23.43
C ILE A 267 -58.41 12.84 24.58
N ASP A 268 -57.29 13.54 24.80
CA ASP A 268 -57.14 14.50 25.91
C ASP A 268 -58.15 15.65 25.81
N ARG A 269 -58.38 16.16 24.59
CA ARG A 269 -59.35 17.25 24.35
C ARG A 269 -60.80 16.84 24.55
N PHE A 270 -61.16 15.58 24.27
CA PHE A 270 -62.55 15.13 24.26
C PHE A 270 -62.90 14.10 25.36
N ARG A 271 -61.96 13.80 26.27
CA ARG A 271 -62.12 12.83 27.37
C ARG A 271 -63.32 13.12 28.27
N ALA A 272 -63.63 14.39 28.49
CA ALA A 272 -64.71 14.83 29.38
C ALA A 272 -66.08 14.99 28.70
N LYS A 273 -66.20 14.82 27.37
CA LYS A 273 -67.47 14.99 26.64
C LYS A 273 -68.14 13.64 26.35
N ALA A 274 -69.27 13.38 27.02
CA ALA A 274 -70.04 12.14 26.89
C ALA A 274 -70.41 11.78 25.42
N THR A 275 -70.69 12.77 24.57
CA THR A 275 -71.03 12.56 23.15
C THR A 275 -69.88 12.04 22.28
N LYS A 276 -68.63 12.13 22.75
CA LYS A 276 -67.43 11.73 21.99
C LYS A 276 -66.70 10.53 22.58
N ALA A 277 -67.22 9.93 23.65
CA ALA A 277 -66.63 8.78 24.34
C ALA A 277 -66.35 7.58 23.42
N ARG A 278 -67.29 7.24 22.53
CA ARG A 278 -67.13 6.12 21.57
C ARG A 278 -66.01 6.37 20.55
N GLN A 279 -65.84 7.62 20.11
CA GLN A 279 -64.75 8.02 19.20
C GLN A 279 -63.40 8.00 19.91
N ALA A 280 -63.33 8.45 21.17
CA ALA A 280 -62.11 8.37 21.97
C ALA A 280 -61.68 6.91 22.22
N GLN A 281 -62.62 6.02 22.57
CA GLN A 281 -62.34 4.57 22.71
C GLN A 281 -61.83 3.94 21.41
N SER A 282 -62.37 4.33 20.25
CA SER A 282 -61.87 3.86 18.96
C SER A 282 -60.44 4.33 18.67
N LYS A 283 -60.07 5.54 19.10
CA LYS A 283 -58.72 6.08 18.94
C LYS A 283 -57.70 5.42 19.88
N ILE A 284 -58.11 5.05 21.09
CA ILE A 284 -57.29 4.24 22.01
C ILE A 284 -56.93 2.90 21.35
N LYS A 285 -57.92 2.17 20.80
CA LYS A 285 -57.67 0.91 20.08
C LYS A 285 -56.80 1.07 18.82
N LEU A 286 -56.82 2.25 18.19
CA LEU A 286 -55.94 2.53 17.05
C LEU A 286 -54.50 2.77 17.52
N ILE A 287 -54.30 3.51 18.62
CA ILE A 287 -52.97 3.70 19.22
C ILE A 287 -52.37 2.34 19.64
N GLU A 288 -53.16 1.48 20.29
CA GLU A 288 -52.71 0.14 20.71
C GLU A 288 -52.27 -0.77 19.56
N LYS A 289 -52.77 -0.53 18.34
CA LYS A 289 -52.38 -1.28 17.13
C LYS A 289 -51.17 -0.70 16.41
N ILE A 290 -50.80 0.56 16.67
CA ILE A 290 -49.64 1.18 16.05
C ILE A 290 -48.41 0.68 16.81
N VAL A 291 -47.70 -0.27 16.23
CA VAL A 291 -46.37 -0.69 16.70
C VAL A 291 -45.33 0.29 16.13
N ILE A 292 -44.59 0.95 17.01
CA ILE A 292 -43.38 1.68 16.63
C ILE A 292 -42.22 0.74 16.89
N ASP A 293 -41.71 0.15 15.82
CA ASP A 293 -40.40 -0.48 15.86
C ASP A 293 -39.38 0.64 15.99
N LYS A 294 -38.71 0.71 17.15
CA LYS A 294 -37.61 1.65 17.32
C LYS A 294 -36.51 1.27 16.34
N LEU A 295 -35.86 2.27 15.74
CA LEU A 295 -34.64 2.00 15.01
C LEU A 295 -33.65 1.34 15.99
N PRO A 296 -33.12 0.14 15.68
CA PRO A 296 -32.06 -0.43 16.49
C PRO A 296 -30.88 0.55 16.50
N GLU A 297 -30.17 0.62 17.63
CA GLU A 297 -28.97 1.45 17.70
C GLU A 297 -27.89 0.84 16.83
N SER A 298 -27.30 1.66 15.97
CA SER A 298 -26.16 1.27 15.16
C SER A 298 -24.99 0.91 16.08
N SER A 299 -24.33 -0.20 15.76
CA SER A 299 -23.08 -0.58 16.42
C SER A 299 -21.93 0.37 16.07
N ARG A 300 -22.04 1.05 14.92
CA ARG A 300 -21.07 2.04 14.43
C ARG A 300 -21.17 3.34 15.23
N ARG A 301 -20.03 3.80 15.74
CA ARG A 301 -19.89 5.06 16.47
C ARG A 301 -18.87 5.93 15.76
N HIS A 302 -19.29 7.13 15.36
CA HIS A 302 -18.39 8.08 14.71
C HIS A 302 -17.79 9.01 15.77
N PRO A 303 -16.44 9.08 15.89
CA PRO A 303 -15.82 10.12 16.69
C PRO A 303 -16.07 11.49 16.05
N ARG A 304 -15.95 12.55 16.83
CA ARG A 304 -16.06 13.94 16.38
C ARG A 304 -14.73 14.63 16.58
N PHE A 305 -13.91 14.67 15.53
CA PHE A 305 -12.69 15.46 15.54
C PHE A 305 -13.01 16.93 15.24
N ARG A 306 -12.27 17.85 15.87
CA ARG A 306 -12.47 19.29 15.64
C ARG A 306 -11.13 20.02 15.72
N PHE A 307 -10.54 20.28 14.57
CA PHE A 307 -9.29 21.03 14.49
C PHE A 307 -9.56 22.52 14.33
N ARG A 308 -8.98 23.33 15.21
CA ARG A 308 -9.05 24.79 15.13
C ARG A 308 -7.67 25.38 15.33
N GLN A 309 -7.21 26.17 14.36
CA GLN A 309 -5.98 26.94 14.55
C GLN A 309 -6.22 28.10 15.52
N ARG A 310 -5.30 28.32 16.47
CA ARG A 310 -5.38 29.48 17.37
C ARG A 310 -5.13 30.80 16.65
N ARG A 311 -4.14 30.81 15.75
CA ARG A 311 -3.72 31.96 14.93
C ARG A 311 -3.15 31.46 13.59
N PRO A 312 -3.38 32.16 12.48
CA PRO A 312 -2.83 31.78 11.19
C PRO A 312 -1.31 31.94 11.15
N SER A 313 -0.63 31.09 10.40
CA SER A 313 0.80 31.24 10.11
C SER A 313 1.07 32.37 9.11
N GLY A 314 2.35 32.74 8.98
CA GLY A 314 2.85 33.59 7.88
C GLY A 314 2.65 32.95 6.50
N ARG A 315 3.06 33.65 5.42
CA ARG A 315 2.84 33.16 4.04
C ARG A 315 3.52 31.82 3.77
N THR A 316 4.78 31.69 4.17
CA THR A 316 5.53 30.42 4.11
C THR A 316 5.31 29.69 5.43
N ALA A 317 4.86 28.44 5.39
CA ALA A 317 4.69 27.61 6.57
C ALA A 317 5.95 26.80 6.88
N LEU A 318 6.56 26.18 5.86
CA LEU A 318 7.75 25.33 6.00
C LEU A 318 8.67 25.53 4.79
N GLU A 319 9.97 25.61 5.06
CA GLU A 319 11.03 25.65 4.05
C GLU A 319 12.09 24.59 4.36
N ILE A 320 12.32 23.71 3.39
CA ILE A 320 13.32 22.63 3.42
C ILE A 320 14.29 22.93 2.28
N ASP A 321 15.57 23.03 2.60
CA ASP A 321 16.63 23.39 1.65
C ASP A 321 17.71 22.30 1.63
N SER A 322 17.85 21.65 0.47
CA SER A 322 18.85 20.62 0.16
C SER A 322 19.05 19.55 1.25
N VAL A 323 17.96 19.07 1.85
CA VAL A 323 18.04 18.09 2.94
C VAL A 323 18.53 16.72 2.43
N GLY A 324 19.55 16.18 3.10
CA GLY A 324 20.09 14.86 2.86
C GLY A 324 20.11 14.00 4.13
N LYS A 325 19.81 12.71 3.98
CA LYS A 325 19.90 11.72 5.08
C LYS A 325 20.32 10.35 4.56
N ALA A 326 21.29 9.73 5.23
CA ALA A 326 21.72 8.37 4.98
C ALA A 326 21.78 7.55 6.27
N TYR A 327 21.46 6.26 6.17
CA TYR A 327 21.67 5.27 7.23
C TYR A 327 22.71 4.27 6.75
N GLY A 328 23.96 4.46 7.18
CA GLY A 328 25.10 3.69 6.66
C GLY A 328 25.27 3.91 5.15
N ASP A 329 25.28 2.83 4.37
CA ASP A 329 25.39 2.88 2.91
C ASP A 329 24.09 3.25 2.20
N ASN A 330 22.96 3.27 2.91
CA ASN A 330 21.64 3.50 2.32
C ASN A 330 21.27 5.00 2.39
N VAL A 331 21.37 5.70 1.26
CA VAL A 331 20.93 7.09 1.13
C VAL A 331 19.41 7.10 1.00
N VAL A 332 18.74 7.62 2.02
CA VAL A 332 17.28 7.64 2.10
C VAL A 332 16.72 8.94 1.51
N LEU A 333 17.34 10.08 1.84
CA LEU A 333 16.97 11.39 1.29
C LEU A 333 18.20 12.02 0.62
N LYS A 334 18.01 12.55 -0.58
CA LYS A 334 19.08 13.19 -1.36
C LYS A 334 18.58 14.50 -1.94
N ASP A 335 19.18 15.61 -1.49
CA ASP A 335 18.96 16.97 -2.01
C ASP A 335 17.47 17.35 -2.07
N VAL A 336 16.78 17.13 -0.95
CA VAL A 336 15.35 17.40 -0.85
C VAL A 336 15.12 18.88 -0.57
N SER A 337 14.55 19.58 -1.54
CA SER A 337 14.14 20.98 -1.41
C SER A 337 12.64 21.11 -1.58
N LEU A 338 11.97 21.71 -0.60
CA LEU A 338 10.52 21.83 -0.56
C LEU A 338 10.12 23.12 0.15
N ARG A 339 9.18 23.84 -0.46
CA ARG A 339 8.53 24.99 0.15
C ARG A 339 7.03 24.76 0.25
N VAL A 340 6.49 24.89 1.45
CA VAL A 340 5.06 24.76 1.75
C VAL A 340 4.53 26.13 2.17
N ASP A 341 3.55 26.64 1.43
CA ASP A 341 2.89 27.90 1.74
C ASP A 341 1.62 27.66 2.57
N ARG A 342 1.11 28.71 3.21
CA ARG A 342 -0.08 28.62 4.05
C ARG A 342 -1.31 28.20 3.24
N GLY A 343 -2.01 27.18 3.73
CA GLY A 343 -3.20 26.62 3.08
C GLY A 343 -2.90 25.51 2.08
N ASP A 344 -1.62 25.17 1.88
CA ASP A 344 -1.25 23.96 1.17
C ASP A 344 -1.75 22.74 1.95
N ARG A 345 -2.29 21.76 1.20
CA ARG A 345 -2.67 20.43 1.67
C ARG A 345 -1.78 19.43 0.92
N LEU A 346 -0.55 19.33 1.39
CA LEU A 346 0.51 18.55 0.77
C LEU A 346 0.43 17.09 1.20
N ALA A 347 0.16 16.20 0.24
CA ALA A 347 0.32 14.76 0.43
C ALA A 347 1.70 14.31 -0.06
N ILE A 348 2.40 13.55 0.76
CA ILE A 348 3.70 12.96 0.43
C ILE A 348 3.48 11.47 0.16
N ILE A 349 3.71 11.05 -1.08
CA ILE A 349 3.51 9.67 -1.55
C ILE A 349 4.83 9.05 -2.02
N GLY A 350 4.89 7.72 -2.01
CA GLY A 350 6.05 6.98 -2.47
C GLY A 350 6.13 5.57 -1.86
N PRO A 351 7.01 4.70 -2.38
CA PRO A 351 7.14 3.33 -1.90
C PRO A 351 7.59 3.26 -0.43
N ASN A 352 7.35 2.11 0.19
CA ASN A 352 7.79 1.87 1.57
C ASN A 352 9.31 1.93 1.67
N GLY A 353 9.82 2.56 2.73
CA GLY A 353 11.26 2.70 2.96
C GLY A 353 11.98 3.79 2.16
N ILE A 354 11.27 4.60 1.34
CA ILE A 354 11.89 5.70 0.58
C ILE A 354 12.24 6.93 1.44
N GLY A 355 11.81 6.98 2.70
CA GLY A 355 12.15 8.08 3.63
C GLY A 355 11.05 9.09 3.93
N LYS A 356 9.78 8.79 3.65
CA LYS A 356 8.64 9.69 3.93
C LYS A 356 8.58 10.12 5.40
N SER A 357 8.51 9.15 6.31
CA SER A 357 8.53 9.39 7.75
C SER A 357 9.84 10.02 8.22
N THR A 358 10.97 9.68 7.59
CA THR A 358 12.27 10.32 7.87
C THR A 358 12.23 11.82 7.57
N LEU A 359 11.62 12.22 6.45
CA LEU A 359 11.46 13.62 6.07
C LEU A 359 10.60 14.38 7.09
N LEU A 360 9.48 13.78 7.54
CA LEU A 360 8.64 14.38 8.58
C LEU A 360 9.35 14.51 9.93
N LYS A 361 10.08 13.48 10.36
CA LYS A 361 10.88 13.50 11.60
C LYS A 361 11.97 14.58 11.58
N ILE A 362 12.59 14.80 10.41
CA ILE A 362 13.55 15.91 10.23
C ILE A 362 12.81 17.26 10.28
N ALA A 363 11.65 17.38 9.64
CA ALA A 363 10.87 18.61 9.70
C ALA A 363 10.43 18.98 11.13
N MET A 364 10.12 17.98 11.95
CA MET A 364 9.73 18.15 13.36
C MET A 364 10.91 18.25 14.35
N ASP A 365 12.16 18.29 13.86
CA ASP A 365 13.40 18.31 14.68
C ASP A 365 13.58 17.10 15.62
N GLU A 366 12.87 15.99 15.36
CA GLU A 366 13.08 14.71 16.05
C GLU A 366 14.33 13.98 15.54
N LEU A 367 14.77 14.30 14.31
CA LEU A 367 15.94 13.70 13.68
C LEU A 367 16.78 14.78 12.98
N LYS A 368 18.10 14.77 13.23
CA LYS A 368 19.01 15.70 12.54
C LYS A 368 19.27 15.28 11.09
N PRO A 369 19.19 16.20 10.12
CA PRO A 369 19.65 15.94 8.76
C PRO A 369 21.18 15.83 8.71
N ASP A 370 21.71 15.08 7.73
CA ASP A 370 23.16 14.99 7.50
C ASP A 370 23.66 16.15 6.62
N ALA A 371 22.77 16.72 5.80
CA ALA A 371 23.01 17.90 4.97
C ALA A 371 21.72 18.72 4.82
N GLY A 372 21.84 20.00 4.50
CA GLY A 372 20.70 20.91 4.31
C GLY A 372 20.13 21.47 5.61
N LYS A 373 19.01 22.19 5.51
CA LYS A 373 18.34 22.83 6.64
C LYS A 373 16.83 22.81 6.49
N VAL A 374 16.14 22.70 7.63
CA VAL A 374 14.68 22.87 7.74
C VAL A 374 14.41 24.13 8.56
N THR A 375 13.50 24.99 8.08
CA THR A 375 13.09 26.22 8.76
C THR A 375 11.56 26.35 8.74
N TRP A 376 10.96 26.45 9.93
CA TRP A 376 9.56 26.79 10.08
C TRP A 376 9.34 28.29 9.88
N GLY A 377 8.23 28.66 9.24
CA GLY A 377 7.88 30.04 8.94
C GLY A 377 7.47 30.85 10.16
N TYR A 378 7.25 32.15 9.94
CA TYR A 378 6.82 33.07 10.99
C TYR A 378 5.47 32.64 11.61
N GLU A 379 5.41 32.58 12.94
CA GLU A 379 4.25 32.09 13.72
C GLU A 379 3.75 30.69 13.32
N ALA A 380 4.56 29.88 12.63
CA ALA A 380 4.23 28.48 12.39
C ALA A 380 4.30 27.69 13.72
N SER A 381 3.21 27.02 14.03
CA SER A 381 3.02 26.18 15.21
C SER A 381 2.59 24.80 14.72
N PRO A 382 3.56 23.90 14.44
CA PRO A 382 3.27 22.58 13.93
C PRO A 382 2.77 21.65 15.04
N GLY A 383 1.74 20.87 14.74
CA GLY A 383 1.31 19.73 15.54
C GLY A 383 1.57 18.44 14.77
N TYR A 384 2.16 17.44 15.43
CA TYR A 384 2.59 16.21 14.80
C TYR A 384 1.68 15.04 15.19
N PHE A 385 1.44 14.16 14.24
CA PHE A 385 0.88 12.83 14.47
C PHE A 385 1.90 11.85 13.90
N SER A 386 2.62 11.17 14.80
CA SER A 386 3.63 10.18 14.41
C SER A 386 3.02 8.79 14.22
N GLN A 387 3.56 8.02 13.26
CA GLN A 387 3.10 6.67 12.96
C GLN A 387 3.13 5.74 14.19
N ASP A 388 4.18 5.80 15.01
CA ASP A 388 4.34 4.96 16.21
C ASP A 388 3.66 5.54 17.46
N HIS A 389 2.96 6.67 17.33
CA HIS A 389 2.44 7.46 18.44
C HIS A 389 3.52 7.77 19.48
N GLY A 390 4.69 8.20 19.00
CA GLY A 390 5.90 8.45 19.79
C GLY A 390 5.66 9.35 21.01
N GLU A 391 4.71 10.26 20.90
CA GLU A 391 4.29 11.20 21.95
C GLU A 391 3.63 10.54 23.16
N LEU A 392 3.16 9.30 23.02
CA LEU A 392 2.63 8.48 24.10
C LEU A 392 3.75 7.71 24.82
N HIS A 393 4.92 7.56 24.17
CA HIS A 393 6.08 6.90 24.80
C HIS A 393 6.61 7.77 25.94
N GLY A 394 6.54 7.24 27.16
CA GLY A 394 6.93 7.95 28.38
C GLY A 394 5.78 8.34 29.30
N ALA A 395 4.52 8.26 28.84
CA ALA A 395 3.32 8.51 29.66
C ALA A 395 3.17 7.50 30.83
N GLY A 396 3.88 6.37 30.78
CA GLY A 396 3.98 5.42 31.89
C GLY A 396 2.62 4.89 32.35
N ARG A 397 2.23 5.25 33.58
CA ARG A 397 0.93 4.87 34.20
C ARG A 397 -0.08 6.01 34.28
N GLN A 398 0.21 7.16 33.66
CA GLN A 398 -0.69 8.30 33.65
C GLN A 398 -2.04 7.93 33.00
N SER A 399 -3.13 8.47 33.52
CA SER A 399 -4.46 8.28 32.95
C SER A 399 -4.61 9.07 31.64
N VAL A 400 -5.51 8.62 30.77
CA VAL A 400 -5.86 9.32 29.54
C VAL A 400 -6.28 10.77 29.80
N GLU A 401 -7.10 10.99 30.84
CA GLU A 401 -7.53 12.32 31.26
C GLU A 401 -6.36 13.21 31.67
N ALA A 402 -5.49 12.72 32.55
CA ALA A 402 -4.36 13.50 33.03
C ALA A 402 -3.40 13.86 31.89
N TRP A 403 -3.17 12.94 30.95
CA TRP A 403 -2.31 13.18 29.80
C TRP A 403 -2.88 14.25 28.86
N LEU A 404 -4.19 14.21 28.57
CA LEU A 404 -4.81 15.25 27.73
C LEU A 404 -4.86 16.61 28.45
N TRP A 405 -5.04 16.61 29.76
CA TRP A 405 -5.07 17.84 30.56
C TRP A 405 -3.73 18.60 30.56
N GLU A 406 -2.59 17.92 30.41
CA GLU A 406 -1.28 18.57 30.24
C GLU A 406 -1.21 19.50 29.02
N ALA A 407 -2.00 19.20 27.97
CA ALA A 407 -2.10 20.06 26.79
C ALA A 407 -3.02 21.28 27.00
N ALA A 408 -3.80 21.31 28.09
CA ALA A 408 -4.71 22.38 28.46
C ALA A 408 -4.72 22.67 29.98
N PRO A 409 -3.58 23.09 30.56
CA PRO A 409 -3.45 23.30 32.00
C PRO A 409 -4.34 24.42 32.57
N GLY A 410 -4.89 25.28 31.70
CA GLY A 410 -5.80 26.37 32.08
C GLY A 410 -7.29 26.03 31.97
N GLU A 411 -7.65 24.85 31.45
CA GLU A 411 -9.03 24.45 31.20
C GLU A 411 -9.57 23.55 32.34
N PRO A 412 -10.88 23.59 32.64
CA PRO A 412 -11.48 22.72 33.64
C PRO A 412 -11.51 21.27 33.18
N ILE A 413 -11.55 20.32 34.12
CA ILE A 413 -11.62 18.89 33.83
C ILE A 413 -12.82 18.50 32.95
N GLY A 414 -13.94 19.23 33.06
CA GLY A 414 -15.11 19.04 32.21
C GLY A 414 -14.84 19.35 30.73
N PHE A 415 -13.94 20.28 30.43
CA PHE A 415 -13.49 20.56 29.07
C PHE A 415 -12.70 19.37 28.50
N VAL A 416 -11.78 18.80 29.29
CA VAL A 416 -10.98 17.62 28.91
C VAL A 416 -11.88 16.40 28.68
N ARG A 417 -12.77 16.11 29.63
CA ARG A 417 -13.75 15.01 29.49
C ARG A 417 -14.69 15.21 28.31
N GLY A 418 -15.05 16.45 27.97
CA GLY A 418 -15.82 16.76 26.76
C GLY A 418 -15.09 16.36 25.48
N HIS A 419 -13.80 16.70 25.37
CA HIS A 419 -12.98 16.32 24.21
C HIS A 419 -12.75 14.80 24.15
N LEU A 420 -12.52 14.15 25.28
CA LEU A 420 -12.44 12.68 25.36
C LEU A 420 -13.75 12.01 24.92
N GLY A 421 -14.90 12.54 25.34
CA GLY A 421 -16.21 12.05 24.90
C GLY A 421 -16.41 12.18 23.40
N HIS A 422 -15.91 13.27 22.77
CA HIS A 422 -15.95 13.44 21.32
C HIS A 422 -15.16 12.38 20.58
N VAL A 423 -14.04 11.90 21.14
CA VAL A 423 -13.24 10.80 20.56
C VAL A 423 -13.60 9.42 21.13
N LEU A 424 -14.80 9.30 21.74
CA LEU A 424 -15.43 8.08 22.24
C LEU A 424 -14.71 7.40 23.44
N PHE A 425 -13.97 8.17 24.23
CA PHE A 425 -13.57 7.75 25.58
C PHE A 425 -14.71 8.10 26.54
N THR A 426 -15.39 7.10 27.09
CA THR A 426 -16.59 7.29 27.91
C THR A 426 -16.49 6.63 29.28
N GLY A 427 -17.15 7.20 30.29
CA GLY A 427 -17.16 6.64 31.65
C GLY A 427 -15.73 6.45 32.20
N ASP A 428 -15.43 5.21 32.61
CA ASP A 428 -14.16 4.83 33.22
C ASP A 428 -13.00 4.76 32.21
N ASP A 429 -13.26 4.90 30.90
CA ASP A 429 -12.22 4.92 29.87
C ASP A 429 -11.22 6.08 30.06
N ALA A 430 -11.69 7.19 30.63
CA ALA A 430 -10.85 8.36 30.90
C ALA A 430 -9.77 8.09 31.97
N ASP A 431 -10.02 7.13 32.86
CA ASP A 431 -9.12 6.74 33.94
C ASP A 431 -8.16 5.61 33.52
N LYS A 432 -8.33 5.04 32.32
CA LYS A 432 -7.42 4.02 31.77
C LYS A 432 -6.00 4.57 31.68
N PRO A 433 -4.98 3.75 31.96
CA PRO A 433 -3.60 4.16 31.76
C PRO A 433 -3.26 4.18 30.26
N VAL A 434 -2.55 5.22 29.80
CA VAL A 434 -2.22 5.41 28.37
C VAL A 434 -1.54 4.18 27.75
N ARG A 435 -0.68 3.49 28.50
CA ARG A 435 0.01 2.27 28.02
C ARG A 435 -0.90 1.07 27.73
N ALA A 436 -2.16 1.09 28.18
CA ALA A 436 -3.12 0.01 27.98
C ALA A 436 -4.05 0.26 26.79
N LEU A 437 -3.91 1.40 26.12
CA LEU A 437 -4.70 1.74 24.96
C LEU A 437 -4.32 0.85 23.77
N SER A 438 -5.34 0.46 23.00
CA SER A 438 -5.15 -0.09 21.67
C SER A 438 -4.56 0.96 20.71
N GLY A 439 -4.08 0.53 19.54
CA GLY A 439 -3.57 1.44 18.51
C GLY A 439 -4.60 2.50 18.07
N GLY A 440 -5.86 2.09 17.86
CA GLY A 440 -6.93 3.03 17.47
C GLY A 440 -7.39 3.96 18.59
N GLU A 441 -7.39 3.51 19.86
CA GLU A 441 -7.59 4.41 21.01
C GLU A 441 -6.45 5.42 21.14
N SER A 442 -5.21 4.97 20.95
CA SER A 442 -4.01 5.80 20.97
C SER A 442 -4.07 6.90 19.91
N ALA A 443 -4.41 6.54 18.67
CA ALA A 443 -4.59 7.49 17.56
C ALA A 443 -5.64 8.56 17.90
N ARG A 444 -6.83 8.12 18.36
CA ARG A 444 -7.92 9.02 18.76
C ARG A 444 -7.54 9.98 19.87
N LEU A 445 -6.76 9.53 20.85
CA LEU A 445 -6.24 10.36 21.93
C LEU A 445 -5.28 11.44 21.43
N VAL A 446 -4.37 11.09 20.50
CA VAL A 446 -3.44 12.07 19.90
C VAL A 446 -4.22 13.11 19.08
N PHE A 447 -5.23 12.71 18.30
CA PHE A 447 -6.10 13.68 17.60
C PHE A 447 -6.87 14.59 18.56
N ALA A 448 -7.32 14.07 19.71
CA ALA A 448 -7.93 14.90 20.75
C ALA A 448 -6.94 15.94 21.30
N ARG A 449 -5.67 15.55 21.51
CA ARG A 449 -4.61 16.48 21.92
C ARG A 449 -4.36 17.55 20.87
N LEU A 450 -4.24 17.19 19.59
CA LEU A 450 -4.08 18.15 18.49
C LEU A 450 -5.25 19.13 18.41
N SER A 451 -6.48 18.64 18.64
CA SER A 451 -7.69 19.48 18.70
C SER A 451 -7.63 20.53 19.83
N VAL A 452 -7.07 20.15 20.98
CA VAL A 452 -6.92 21.01 22.16
C VAL A 452 -5.78 22.02 22.02
N VAL A 453 -4.62 21.57 21.49
CA VAL A 453 -3.46 22.42 21.26
C VAL A 453 -3.78 23.49 20.21
N GLY A 454 -4.50 23.13 19.16
CA GLY A 454 -4.91 24.03 18.08
C GLY A 454 -3.74 24.58 17.24
N PRO A 455 -2.88 23.69 16.68
CA PRO A 455 -1.78 24.08 15.80
C PRO A 455 -2.32 24.71 14.50
N ASN A 456 -1.46 25.45 13.80
CA ASN A 456 -1.79 26.06 12.49
C ASN A 456 -1.12 25.35 11.29
N VAL A 457 -0.24 24.39 11.58
CA VAL A 457 0.23 23.38 10.62
C VAL A 457 0.02 22.01 11.25
N LEU A 458 -0.66 21.11 10.54
CA LEU A 458 -0.78 19.70 10.94
C LEU A 458 0.17 18.86 10.10
N VAL A 459 1.03 18.10 10.77
CA VAL A 459 1.95 17.14 10.16
C VAL A 459 1.50 15.73 10.55
N LEU A 460 1.02 14.94 9.58
CA LEU A 460 0.42 13.63 9.86
C LEU A 460 1.17 12.50 9.15
N ASP A 461 1.75 11.57 9.89
CA ASP A 461 2.45 10.40 9.35
C ASP A 461 1.58 9.14 9.44
N GLU A 462 1.05 8.69 8.30
CA GLU A 462 0.10 7.57 8.18
C GLU A 462 -1.11 7.66 9.13
N PRO A 463 -1.89 8.77 9.12
CA PRO A 463 -2.94 9.02 10.11
C PRO A 463 -4.13 8.06 10.04
N THR A 464 -4.28 7.33 8.93
CA THR A 464 -5.36 6.36 8.71
C THR A 464 -5.03 4.98 9.28
N ASN A 465 -3.76 4.71 9.63
CA ASN A 465 -3.38 3.44 10.22
C ASN A 465 -4.06 3.24 11.58
N HIS A 466 -4.56 2.03 11.81
CA HIS A 466 -5.24 1.63 13.05
C HIS A 466 -6.56 2.36 13.37
N LEU A 467 -7.05 3.23 12.47
CA LEU A 467 -8.39 3.79 12.54
C LEU A 467 -9.39 2.88 11.82
N ASP A 468 -10.61 2.83 12.34
CA ASP A 468 -11.73 2.25 11.60
C ASP A 468 -12.25 3.23 10.54
N ILE A 469 -13.10 2.70 9.65
CA ILE A 469 -13.71 3.47 8.56
C ILE A 469 -14.44 4.70 9.12
N GLU A 470 -15.20 4.52 10.20
CA GLU A 470 -15.96 5.60 10.84
C GLU A 470 -15.06 6.72 11.37
N ALA A 471 -13.90 6.40 11.95
CA ALA A 471 -12.93 7.39 12.38
C ALA A 471 -12.19 8.04 11.20
N ILE A 472 -11.88 7.30 10.14
CA ILE A 472 -11.25 7.84 8.92
C ILE A 472 -12.18 8.87 8.26
N GLU A 473 -13.47 8.57 8.11
CA GLU A 473 -14.47 9.50 7.57
C GLU A 473 -14.63 10.75 8.43
N ALA A 474 -14.71 10.57 9.75
CA ALA A 474 -14.78 11.68 10.70
C ALA A 474 -13.53 12.56 10.64
N LEU A 475 -12.35 11.94 10.49
CA LEU A 475 -11.07 12.65 10.37
C LEU A 475 -11.02 13.45 9.08
N VAL A 476 -11.38 12.87 7.94
CA VAL A 476 -11.43 13.57 6.64
C VAL A 476 -12.40 14.75 6.70
N THR A 477 -13.58 14.58 7.30
CA THR A 477 -14.56 15.65 7.48
C THR A 477 -13.95 16.81 8.29
N ALA A 478 -13.33 16.49 9.44
CA ALA A 478 -12.71 17.49 10.30
C ALA A 478 -11.50 18.18 9.66
N LEU A 479 -10.69 17.46 8.87
CA LEU A 479 -9.55 18.02 8.16
C LEU A 479 -9.99 18.89 6.98
N ASN A 480 -11.10 18.58 6.30
CA ASN A 480 -11.68 19.45 5.27
C ASN A 480 -12.14 20.79 5.85
N GLU A 481 -12.72 20.78 7.06
CA GLU A 481 -13.12 21.99 7.78
C GLU A 481 -11.94 22.78 8.40
N TYR A 482 -10.72 22.21 8.40
CA TYR A 482 -9.55 22.85 8.99
C TYR A 482 -8.93 23.91 8.05
N ASP A 483 -8.83 25.15 8.54
CA ASP A 483 -8.30 26.29 7.78
C ASP A 483 -6.76 26.41 7.75
N GLY A 484 -6.05 25.56 8.50
CA GLY A 484 -4.60 25.59 8.59
C GLY A 484 -3.89 24.90 7.42
N THR A 485 -2.58 24.74 7.54
CA THR A 485 -1.78 24.02 6.54
C THR A 485 -1.71 22.54 6.89
N LEU A 486 -1.82 21.66 5.91
CA LEU A 486 -1.80 20.21 6.13
C LEU A 486 -0.62 19.60 5.35
N ILE A 487 0.25 18.88 6.05
CA ILE A 487 1.34 18.09 5.48
C ILE A 487 1.11 16.66 5.95
N PHE A 488 0.92 15.71 5.04
CA PHE A 488 0.61 14.35 5.45
C PHE A 488 1.23 13.30 4.55
N VAL A 489 1.59 12.18 5.15
CA VAL A 489 2.02 10.96 4.49
C VAL A 489 0.88 9.96 4.65
N SER A 490 0.42 9.38 3.55
CA SER A 490 -0.58 8.31 3.63
C SER A 490 -0.45 7.39 2.42
N HIS A 491 -0.63 6.09 2.67
CA HIS A 491 -0.85 5.09 1.64
C HIS A 491 -2.31 4.97 1.21
N ASP A 492 -3.24 5.55 1.96
CA ASP A 492 -4.66 5.53 1.67
C ASP A 492 -5.00 6.53 0.55
N ARG A 493 -5.29 5.98 -0.62
CA ARG A 493 -5.63 6.76 -1.82
C ARG A 493 -6.93 7.55 -1.66
N TRP A 494 -7.91 7.00 -0.94
CA TRP A 494 -9.17 7.69 -0.71
C TRP A 494 -8.92 8.91 0.18
N PHE A 495 -8.18 8.74 1.27
CA PHE A 495 -7.78 9.83 2.16
C PHE A 495 -7.01 10.93 1.43
N VAL A 496 -6.02 10.55 0.61
CA VAL A 496 -5.24 11.49 -0.21
C VAL A 496 -6.13 12.22 -1.21
N SER A 497 -7.00 11.52 -1.93
CA SER A 497 -7.88 12.13 -2.95
C SER A 497 -8.86 13.16 -2.37
N ARG A 498 -9.30 12.97 -1.12
CA ARG A 498 -10.26 13.86 -0.46
C ARG A 498 -9.63 15.13 0.12
N LEU A 499 -8.34 15.10 0.44
CA LEU A 499 -7.68 16.19 1.18
C LEU A 499 -6.60 16.91 0.37
N ALA A 500 -5.87 16.23 -0.52
CA ALA A 500 -4.69 16.79 -1.14
C ALA A 500 -5.00 17.81 -2.24
N ASN A 501 -4.30 18.96 -2.22
CA ASN A 501 -4.27 19.92 -3.33
C ASN A 501 -2.87 20.04 -3.97
N ARG A 502 -1.90 19.30 -3.44
CA ARG A 502 -0.53 19.21 -3.92
C ARG A 502 0.03 17.84 -3.53
N ILE A 503 0.71 17.18 -4.46
CA ILE A 503 1.29 15.85 -4.31
C ILE A 503 2.80 15.96 -4.43
N LEU A 504 3.54 15.50 -3.43
CA LEU A 504 4.98 15.29 -3.49
C LEU A 504 5.25 13.79 -3.59
N GLU A 505 5.60 13.33 -4.78
CA GLU A 505 6.06 11.96 -5.00
C GLU A 505 7.56 11.88 -4.72
N ILE A 506 7.94 11.03 -3.77
CA ILE A 506 9.32 10.64 -3.51
C ILE A 506 9.59 9.32 -4.21
N SER A 507 10.45 9.33 -5.22
CA SER A 507 10.83 8.14 -5.97
C SER A 507 12.36 7.96 -6.00
N PRO A 508 12.86 6.75 -6.36
CA PRO A 508 14.29 6.57 -6.59
C PRO A 508 14.85 7.42 -7.74
N LYS A 509 14.00 7.93 -8.64
CA LYS A 509 14.39 8.82 -9.75
C LYS A 509 14.57 10.28 -9.29
N GLY A 510 13.99 10.64 -8.15
CA GLY A 510 13.98 12.01 -7.62
C GLY A 510 12.62 12.39 -7.02
N LEU A 511 12.49 13.67 -6.68
CA LEU A 511 11.26 14.28 -6.19
C LEU A 511 10.44 14.83 -7.36
N ASN A 512 9.14 14.58 -7.32
CA ASN A 512 8.18 15.15 -8.25
C ASN A 512 7.12 15.91 -7.46
N ASP A 513 7.11 17.23 -7.61
CA ASP A 513 6.19 18.14 -6.94
C ASP A 513 5.09 18.57 -7.91
N PHE A 514 3.90 18.03 -7.69
CA PHE A 514 2.72 18.27 -8.51
C PHE A 514 1.71 19.13 -7.76
N ARG A 515 1.30 20.24 -8.36
CA ARG A 515 0.23 21.11 -7.84
C ARG A 515 -1.07 20.76 -8.53
N GLY A 516 -2.03 20.23 -7.77
CA GLY A 516 -3.29 19.72 -8.27
C GLY A 516 -3.83 18.61 -7.37
N THR A 517 -5.00 18.09 -7.72
CA THR A 517 -5.64 17.00 -6.97
C THR A 517 -4.93 15.67 -7.25
N TYR A 518 -5.23 14.66 -6.44
CA TYR A 518 -4.70 13.31 -6.66
C TYR A 518 -5.18 12.70 -7.98
N ASP A 519 -6.42 12.97 -8.39
CA ASP A 519 -6.97 12.42 -9.63
C ASP A 519 -6.31 13.07 -10.86
N GLU A 520 -6.07 14.39 -10.83
CA GLU A 520 -5.30 15.09 -11.88
C GLU A 520 -3.84 14.58 -11.96
N TYR A 521 -3.25 14.26 -10.81
CA TYR A 521 -1.94 13.63 -10.74
C TYR A 521 -1.96 12.28 -11.45
N LEU A 522 -2.94 11.41 -11.16
CA LEU A 522 -3.07 10.10 -11.80
C LEU A 522 -3.30 10.21 -13.31
N GLU A 523 -4.15 11.13 -13.78
CA GLU A 523 -4.40 11.35 -15.20
C GLU A 523 -3.14 11.76 -15.96
N ARG A 524 -2.34 12.68 -15.38
CA ARG A 524 -1.10 13.17 -15.99
C ARG A 524 -0.02 12.10 -16.02
N CYS A 525 0.07 11.33 -14.95
CA CYS A 525 1.03 10.26 -14.80
C CYS A 525 0.66 9.07 -15.71
N GLY A 526 -0.62 8.88 -16.02
CA GLY A 526 -1.15 7.73 -16.73
C GLY A 526 -1.34 6.54 -15.79
N ASP A 527 -2.20 5.60 -16.18
CA ASP A 527 -2.48 4.38 -15.40
C ASP A 527 -1.22 3.55 -15.10
N ASP A 528 -0.13 3.76 -15.84
CA ASP A 528 1.12 3.00 -15.75
C ASP A 528 2.22 3.66 -14.88
N HIS A 529 2.01 4.87 -14.33
CA HIS A 529 3.11 5.58 -13.63
C HIS A 529 3.47 5.00 -12.25
N LEU A 530 2.59 4.18 -11.71
CA LEU A 530 2.82 3.44 -10.47
C LEU A 530 3.30 2.02 -10.75
N ASP A 531 3.51 1.62 -12.01
CA ASP A 531 4.00 0.27 -12.30
C ASP A 531 5.37 0.05 -11.66
N ALA A 532 5.42 -0.98 -10.82
CA ALA A 532 6.62 -1.48 -10.18
C ALA A 532 7.74 -1.74 -11.19
N ASP A 533 7.41 -1.96 -12.47
CA ASP A 533 8.36 -2.19 -13.56
C ASP A 533 9.36 -1.05 -13.74
N ALA A 534 8.95 0.21 -13.61
CA ALA A 534 9.86 1.35 -13.76
C ALA A 534 10.77 1.56 -12.54
N VAL A 535 10.34 1.09 -11.36
CA VAL A 535 11.11 1.13 -10.11
C VAL A 535 12.05 -0.08 -10.03
N LEU A 536 11.59 -1.27 -10.43
CA LEU A 536 12.36 -2.52 -10.49
C LEU A 536 13.44 -2.47 -11.56
N LEU A 537 13.21 -1.87 -12.74
CA LEU A 537 14.25 -1.63 -13.75
C LEU A 537 15.36 -0.71 -13.22
N ASN A 538 15.01 0.25 -12.37
CA ASN A 538 15.98 1.19 -11.78
C ASN A 538 16.67 0.62 -10.54
N VAL A 539 15.98 -0.20 -9.74
CA VAL A 539 16.61 -1.00 -8.67
C VAL A 539 17.52 -2.06 -9.28
N ARG A 540 17.20 -2.65 -10.44
CA ARG A 540 18.10 -3.52 -11.22
C ARG A 540 19.32 -2.76 -11.74
N LYS A 541 19.17 -1.51 -12.21
CA LYS A 541 20.32 -0.65 -12.59
C LYS A 541 21.16 -0.20 -11.39
N ALA A 542 20.52 0.15 -10.27
CA ALA A 542 21.15 0.59 -9.02
C ALA A 542 21.81 -0.58 -8.25
N ARG A 543 21.22 -1.78 -8.30
CA ARG A 543 21.81 -3.02 -7.75
C ARG A 543 22.88 -3.60 -8.66
N LYS A 544 22.78 -3.52 -9.99
CA LYS A 544 23.94 -3.80 -10.87
C LYS A 544 25.14 -2.91 -10.57
N SER A 545 24.92 -1.72 -10.00
CA SER A 545 25.96 -0.79 -9.58
C SER A 545 26.39 -0.96 -8.11
N GLN A 546 25.55 -1.56 -7.25
CA GLN A 546 25.89 -1.93 -5.86
C GLN A 546 26.47 -3.35 -5.69
N GLU A 547 26.08 -4.35 -6.49
CA GLU A 547 26.71 -5.68 -6.52
C GLU A 547 28.16 -5.62 -7.02
N THR A 548 28.49 -4.64 -7.84
CA THR A 548 29.89 -4.29 -8.19
C THR A 548 30.68 -3.63 -7.05
N ARG A 549 30.08 -3.33 -5.89
CA ARG A 549 30.75 -2.66 -4.76
C ARG A 549 31.04 -3.54 -3.54
N LYS A 550 30.48 -4.75 -3.43
CA LYS A 550 30.69 -5.66 -2.27
C LYS A 550 31.48 -6.94 -2.55
N LYS A 551 32.06 -7.08 -3.75
CA LYS A 551 33.26 -7.91 -3.97
C LYS A 551 34.43 -6.94 -4.18
N GLU A 552 35.57 -7.19 -3.52
CA GLU A 552 36.82 -6.47 -3.79
C GLU A 552 37.09 -6.40 -5.32
N PRO A 553 37.64 -5.28 -5.83
CA PRO A 553 37.39 -4.89 -7.21
C PRO A 553 38.38 -5.55 -8.17
N GLU A 554 38.01 -6.69 -8.73
CA GLU A 554 38.56 -7.17 -10.01
C GLU A 554 37.76 -6.85 -11.30
N PRO A 555 36.65 -6.05 -11.35
CA PRO A 555 35.95 -5.80 -12.62
C PRO A 555 36.42 -4.54 -13.37
N LYS A 556 37.25 -3.66 -12.78
CA LYS A 556 37.82 -2.50 -13.50
C LYS A 556 38.99 -2.89 -14.41
N ARG A 557 39.73 -3.95 -14.09
CA ARG A 557 40.86 -4.44 -14.91
C ARG A 557 40.38 -5.08 -16.21
N GLN A 558 39.39 -5.97 -16.16
CA GLN A 558 38.86 -6.60 -17.38
C GLN A 558 38.17 -5.62 -18.34
N ASN A 559 37.40 -4.66 -17.83
CA ASN A 559 36.78 -3.64 -18.69
C ASN A 559 37.78 -2.63 -19.26
N ARG A 560 38.87 -2.31 -18.52
CA ARG A 560 39.94 -1.45 -19.01
C ARG A 560 40.81 -2.16 -20.05
N VAL A 561 41.16 -3.43 -19.83
CA VAL A 561 41.89 -4.25 -20.80
C VAL A 561 41.08 -4.41 -22.09
N LYS A 562 39.78 -4.74 -22.01
CA LYS A 562 38.91 -4.79 -23.21
C LYS A 562 38.79 -3.46 -23.94
N ALA A 563 38.80 -2.34 -23.22
CA ALA A 563 38.78 -1.01 -23.84
C ALA A 563 40.11 -0.66 -24.53
N LEU A 564 41.24 -1.06 -23.92
CA LEU A 564 42.58 -0.90 -24.50
C LEU A 564 42.78 -1.83 -25.71
N GLU A 565 42.31 -3.08 -25.65
CA GLU A 565 42.31 -4.02 -26.79
C GLU A 565 41.50 -3.46 -27.96
N LYS A 566 40.31 -2.91 -27.70
CA LYS A 566 39.50 -2.26 -28.74
C LYS A 566 40.20 -1.04 -29.35
N LYS A 567 40.89 -0.25 -28.52
CA LYS A 567 41.65 0.92 -28.98
C LYS A 567 42.87 0.50 -29.79
N ARG A 568 43.57 -0.57 -29.40
CA ARG A 568 44.66 -1.18 -30.17
C ARG A 568 44.18 -1.63 -31.54
N ASP A 569 43.07 -2.37 -31.60
CA ASP A 569 42.51 -2.87 -32.87
C ASP A 569 42.08 -1.71 -33.79
N GLU A 570 41.58 -0.61 -33.24
CA GLU A 570 41.27 0.61 -33.99
C GLU A 570 42.53 1.29 -34.53
N LEU A 571 43.58 1.43 -33.71
CA LEU A 571 44.87 1.98 -34.14
C LEU A 571 45.53 1.11 -35.23
N THR A 572 45.49 -0.23 -35.10
CA THR A 572 46.00 -1.15 -36.13
C THR A 572 45.30 -0.93 -37.48
N ARG A 573 43.97 -0.82 -37.49
CA ARG A 573 43.21 -0.55 -38.73
C ARG A 573 43.57 0.81 -39.35
N LEU A 574 43.78 1.83 -38.53
CA LEU A 574 44.16 3.16 -39.01
C LEU A 574 45.57 3.12 -39.63
N ILE A 575 46.51 2.40 -39.01
CA ILE A 575 47.87 2.21 -39.54
C ILE A 575 47.82 1.46 -40.86
N GLU A 576 47.13 0.32 -40.93
CA GLU A 576 46.96 -0.46 -42.18
C GLU A 576 46.37 0.38 -43.31
N SER A 577 45.36 1.21 -43.01
CA SER A 577 44.73 2.09 -44.02
C SER A 577 45.70 3.16 -44.53
N ALA A 578 46.51 3.74 -43.64
CA ALA A 578 47.50 4.75 -44.00
C ALA A 578 48.68 4.14 -44.78
N GLU A 579 49.14 2.95 -44.40
CA GLU A 579 50.18 2.19 -45.11
C GLU A 579 49.71 1.77 -46.50
N THR A 580 48.47 1.30 -46.63
CA THR A 580 47.85 0.97 -47.93
C THR A 580 47.83 2.22 -48.82
N ARG A 581 47.45 3.38 -48.28
CA ARG A 581 47.45 4.63 -49.05
C ARG A 581 48.87 5.06 -49.45
N VAL A 582 49.86 4.91 -48.58
CA VAL A 582 51.27 5.17 -48.92
C VAL A 582 51.76 4.22 -50.02
N HIS A 583 51.32 2.96 -49.98
CA HIS A 583 51.62 1.97 -51.01
C HIS A 583 50.98 2.36 -52.36
N ASP A 584 49.68 2.70 -52.38
CA ASP A 584 48.98 3.17 -53.59
C ASP A 584 49.66 4.40 -54.21
N ILE A 585 50.07 5.35 -53.37
CA ILE A 585 50.80 6.53 -53.82
C ILE A 585 52.16 6.11 -54.40
N SER A 586 52.85 5.16 -53.78
CA SER A 586 54.14 4.64 -54.27
C SER A 586 54.00 3.92 -55.61
N GLU A 587 52.93 3.14 -55.81
CA GLU A 587 52.61 2.54 -57.11
C GLU A 587 52.30 3.62 -58.15
N ARG A 588 51.58 4.68 -57.76
CA ARG A 588 51.28 5.80 -58.64
C ARG A 588 52.53 6.56 -59.08
N PHE A 589 53.58 6.60 -58.26
CA PHE A 589 54.90 7.13 -58.61
C PHE A 589 55.70 6.24 -59.57
N LEU A 590 55.30 4.99 -59.81
CA LEU A 590 55.91 4.12 -60.82
C LEU A 590 55.34 4.37 -62.23
N ASP A 591 54.23 5.10 -62.36
CA ASP A 591 53.60 5.44 -63.64
C ASP A 591 54.39 6.56 -64.36
N PRO A 592 55.00 6.31 -65.54
CA PRO A 592 55.73 7.32 -66.31
C PRO A 592 54.88 8.54 -66.69
N ALA A 593 53.55 8.40 -66.74
CA ALA A 593 52.63 9.50 -67.06
C ALA A 593 52.65 10.61 -65.99
N LEU A 594 53.00 10.28 -64.74
CA LEU A 594 53.02 11.22 -63.61
C LEU A 594 54.14 12.27 -63.72
N PHE A 595 55.16 12.02 -64.55
CA PHE A 595 56.30 12.92 -64.76
C PHE A 595 56.22 13.72 -66.07
N GLY A 596 55.09 13.65 -66.78
CA GLY A 596 54.83 14.42 -68.00
C GLY A 596 54.65 15.94 -67.74
N LYS A 597 54.82 16.76 -68.78
CA LYS A 597 54.81 18.24 -68.72
C LYS A 597 53.52 18.90 -68.19
N GLY A 598 52.49 18.13 -67.81
CA GLY A 598 51.23 18.61 -67.19
C GLY A 598 50.91 18.03 -65.80
N ALA A 599 51.67 17.04 -65.31
CA ALA A 599 51.36 16.29 -64.08
C ALA A 599 52.19 16.72 -62.86
N GLN A 600 53.06 17.73 -62.99
CA GLN A 600 53.93 18.21 -61.90
C GLN A 600 53.17 18.68 -60.64
N ALA A 601 51.96 19.21 -60.80
CA ALA A 601 51.11 19.61 -59.68
C ALA A 601 50.53 18.40 -58.92
N GLU A 602 50.19 17.32 -59.65
CA GLU A 602 49.68 16.07 -59.09
C GLU A 602 50.81 15.33 -58.35
N ALA A 603 52.01 15.25 -58.95
CA ALA A 603 53.19 14.65 -58.32
C ALA A 603 53.56 15.34 -56.99
N ARG A 604 53.58 16.69 -56.96
CA ARG A 604 53.84 17.45 -55.72
C ARG A 604 52.77 17.23 -54.64
N ARG A 605 51.50 17.11 -55.05
CA ARG A 605 50.40 16.84 -54.12
C ARG A 605 50.52 15.46 -53.50
N LEU A 606 50.83 14.44 -54.30
CA LEU A 606 51.02 13.07 -53.83
C LEU A 606 52.28 12.94 -52.97
N GLU A 607 53.34 13.69 -53.26
CA GLU A 607 54.56 13.74 -52.45
C GLU A 607 54.29 14.33 -51.05
N GLU A 608 53.55 15.44 -50.98
CA GLU A 608 53.14 16.04 -49.70
C GLU A 608 52.17 15.12 -48.94
N GLU A 609 51.20 14.50 -49.63
CA GLU A 609 50.28 13.53 -49.02
C GLU A 609 51.03 12.32 -48.45
N GLN A 610 52.00 11.77 -49.19
CA GLN A 610 52.83 10.67 -48.73
C GLN A 610 53.66 11.05 -47.49
N LYS A 611 54.21 12.27 -47.47
CA LYS A 611 54.97 12.79 -46.33
C LYS A 611 54.10 12.94 -45.08
N GLN A 612 52.90 13.50 -45.23
CA GLN A 612 51.95 13.64 -44.12
C GLN A 612 51.47 12.28 -43.60
N LEU A 613 51.23 11.33 -44.49
CA LEU A 613 50.83 9.97 -44.12
C LEU A 613 51.95 9.24 -43.37
N LYS A 614 53.22 9.38 -43.79
CA LYS A 614 54.36 8.80 -43.05
C LYS A 614 54.49 9.36 -41.64
N LEU A 615 54.38 10.69 -41.48
CA LEU A 615 54.36 11.33 -40.15
C LEU A 615 53.16 10.86 -39.30
N ARG A 616 52.00 10.64 -39.95
CA ARG A 616 50.81 10.13 -39.27
C ARG A 616 50.98 8.68 -38.84
N ILE A 617 51.60 7.83 -39.65
CA ILE A 617 51.92 6.44 -39.30
C ILE A 617 52.87 6.41 -38.10
N GLU A 618 53.94 7.22 -38.08
CA GLU A 618 54.85 7.31 -36.92
C GLU A 618 54.12 7.71 -35.62
N SER A 619 53.22 8.70 -35.71
CA SER A 619 52.38 9.11 -34.58
C SER A 619 51.46 7.98 -34.11
N LEU A 620 50.78 7.29 -35.04
CA LEU A 620 49.85 6.21 -34.71
C LEU A 620 50.57 4.99 -34.14
N MET A 621 51.76 4.65 -34.66
CA MET A 621 52.62 3.59 -34.12
C MET A 621 53.08 3.90 -32.69
N THR A 622 53.41 5.17 -32.41
CA THR A 622 53.79 5.60 -31.05
C THR A 622 52.61 5.46 -30.08
N GLU A 623 51.41 5.84 -30.48
CA GLU A 623 50.18 5.65 -29.69
C GLU A 623 49.85 4.16 -29.51
N TRP A 624 50.06 3.34 -30.54
CA TRP A 624 49.86 1.90 -30.50
C TRP A 624 50.82 1.23 -29.51
N GLU A 625 52.12 1.56 -29.56
CA GLU A 625 53.12 1.05 -28.61
C GLU A 625 52.80 1.41 -27.16
N GLN A 626 52.27 2.61 -26.91
CA GLN A 626 51.83 3.01 -25.57
C GLN A 626 50.64 2.18 -25.09
N VAL A 627 49.64 1.95 -25.96
CA VAL A 627 48.48 1.12 -25.64
C VAL A 627 48.91 -0.34 -25.39
N GLU A 628 49.83 -0.88 -26.17
CA GLU A 628 50.34 -2.25 -26.01
C GLU A 628 51.07 -2.41 -24.67
N ARG A 629 51.94 -1.45 -24.31
CA ARG A 629 52.60 -1.43 -22.99
C ARG A 629 51.61 -1.33 -21.83
N GLU A 630 50.52 -0.58 -22.00
CA GLU A 630 49.45 -0.52 -20.99
C GLU A 630 48.67 -1.83 -20.87
N ILE A 631 48.48 -2.57 -21.96
CA ILE A 631 47.88 -3.91 -21.97
C ILE A 631 48.81 -4.91 -21.28
N GLU A 632 50.10 -4.93 -21.63
CA GLU A 632 51.11 -5.81 -21.00
C GLU A 632 51.26 -5.56 -19.49
N ALA A 633 51.33 -4.28 -19.08
CA ALA A 633 51.36 -3.90 -17.67
C ALA A 633 50.07 -4.24 -16.91
N SER A 634 48.98 -4.50 -17.63
CA SER A 634 47.69 -4.91 -17.07
C SER A 634 47.44 -6.43 -17.12
N GLY A 635 48.31 -7.19 -17.79
CA GLY A 635 48.30 -8.66 -17.82
C GLY A 635 48.77 -9.27 -16.49
N PRO A 636 48.46 -10.54 -16.20
CA PRO A 636 48.91 -11.20 -14.99
C PRO A 636 50.43 -11.43 -15.08
N GLY A 637 51.21 -10.49 -14.53
CA GLY A 637 52.60 -10.73 -14.18
C GLY A 637 52.68 -11.75 -13.04
N SER A 638 53.45 -12.81 -13.29
CA SER A 638 53.97 -13.83 -12.36
C SER A 638 54.00 -13.48 -10.87
#